data_AF-A0A161M4M9-F1
#
_entry.id   AF-A0A161M4M9-F1
#
_cell.length_a   1.000
_cell.length_b   1.000
_cell.length_c   1.000
_cell.angle_alpha   90.00
_cell.angle_beta   90.00
_cell.angle_gamma   90.00
#
_symmetry.space_group_name_H-M   'P 1'
#
loop_
_entity.id
_entity.type
_entity.pdbx_description
1 polymer ?
#
loop_
_entity_poly.entity_id
_entity_poly.type
_entity_poly.pdbx_seq_one_letter_code
_entity_poly.pdbx_strand_id
1 'polypeptide(L)'
;TLTVNGDSSTRSSPPIIRHNVVHKPHPDNPQARGFFIQPTTTVHPVIYSSQETEVGKEKDNCTANNCQPLPEETQGVNGSSTGGKHSFRPSEVSFEKALLRNGILKNQTKHDRQVVRLRGGPSQREGYVEIFINQDLGWGVLCDARNQWTQKEADIVCRSLGFERGAELLWQGKPAFDNVTYSSNIAGNTVRCAGFEESILDCYISEEKYCIMEEDAVWTRCRSNVQSQCLPGEMSLFDKCYHLVIPNEENVQGLVGFSQGEAIAHCQTLGGHLLNIMSQVENDYLSEWLVRQDSVDTVMTSGIGVSVMGRPIWIWEGSEDTFSYQNWWPGWRSSKAVAPQTYTSRAMCTVMRRWFSCPNFEDGAETRLCDAQYYFWDVEDCGTMSNTLPYICKRPANKIGCVVDSGVNYRGGANVSASGTLCLSWDSKEVEPLLRYQISDAEKKLTLSGHNYCRNVAATDKYPWCFTRKTDAITKEYCDIPQCAREKSARYVEYACKPEHFSCKTNNECIPKEKVCNSHPDCSNGFDERNCTDTLLKFTHITHSKLPGYDIEIIKNTTISACARICINNEDCRSFTYSLKDKMCWLSDSNIGLSGAVVKGLENWDYYELKSRSLRCENSFVCANGKCLSNSTICNNKDDCGDKSDEKNCTWLENEFKIKLIGSNVTNEGTIQVFAGGNWGLICDDQFDLKAADVACRNLGYSLGAVQVKRHALPSSSVANDHTFLLDDVECTGR
;
A
#
# COMPACT_ATOMS: atom_id res chain seq x y z
N THR A 1 -66.10 22.41 5.93
CA THR A 1 -65.00 23.06 5.20
C THR A 1 -64.00 23.60 6.19
N LEU A 2 -62.79 23.06 6.22
CA LEU A 2 -61.75 23.38 7.21
C LEU A 2 -60.40 23.56 6.52
N THR A 3 -59.56 24.43 7.07
CA THR A 3 -58.24 24.80 6.52
C THR A 3 -57.27 25.11 7.65
N VAL A 4 -56.07 24.54 7.60
CA VAL A 4 -55.05 24.68 8.65
C VAL A 4 -53.72 25.16 8.06
N ASN A 5 -53.12 26.17 8.71
CA ASN A 5 -51.72 26.59 8.53
C ASN A 5 -50.91 26.13 9.75
N GLY A 6 -49.58 26.01 9.65
CA GLY A 6 -48.73 25.73 10.80
C GLY A 6 -47.33 26.34 10.70
N ASP A 7 -46.82 26.90 11.81
CA ASP A 7 -45.42 27.30 12.01
C ASP A 7 -45.12 27.54 13.52
N SER A 8 -43.83 27.55 13.91
CA SER A 8 -43.25 27.88 15.24
C SER A 8 -43.46 26.83 16.37
N SER A 9 -42.74 26.79 17.52
CA SER A 9 -41.69 27.65 18.11
C SER A 9 -40.85 26.85 19.18
N THR A 10 -39.51 26.95 19.33
CA THR A 10 -38.62 27.88 20.13
C THR A 10 -38.13 27.44 21.55
N ARG A 11 -37.01 28.08 22.00
CA ARG A 11 -36.33 28.18 23.34
C ARG A 11 -35.08 27.30 23.60
N SER A 12 -33.89 27.74 24.10
CA SER A 12 -33.22 29.02 24.53
C SER A 12 -33.05 29.36 26.04
N SER A 13 -31.79 29.51 26.55
CA SER A 13 -31.27 30.38 27.68
C SER A 13 -29.93 29.80 28.28
N PRO A 14 -29.16 30.47 29.19
CA PRO A 14 -28.48 31.78 29.15
C PRO A 14 -26.96 31.76 29.63
N PRO A 15 -26.18 32.88 29.65
CA PRO A 15 -24.72 32.95 29.97
C PRO A 15 -24.32 33.77 31.23
N ILE A 16 -23.01 33.92 31.61
CA ILE A 16 -22.34 35.17 32.20
C ILE A 16 -20.86 35.05 32.75
N ILE A 17 -19.97 35.99 32.31
CA ILE A 17 -18.82 36.75 32.96
C ILE A 17 -17.49 36.08 33.47
N ARG A 18 -16.44 36.94 33.66
CA ARG A 18 -14.97 36.74 33.86
C ARG A 18 -14.47 36.94 35.31
N HIS A 19 -13.19 36.61 35.60
CA HIS A 19 -12.28 37.48 36.40
C HIS A 19 -10.76 37.20 36.16
N ASN A 20 -9.89 38.17 36.49
CA ASN A 20 -8.40 38.11 36.48
C ASN A 20 -7.83 38.37 37.89
N VAL A 21 -6.66 37.79 38.22
CA VAL A 21 -5.77 38.20 39.34
C VAL A 21 -4.29 38.06 38.94
N VAL A 22 -3.38 38.83 39.56
CA VAL A 22 -1.94 38.96 39.25
C VAL A 22 -1.10 38.84 40.53
N HIS A 23 0.10 38.24 40.50
CA HIS A 23 1.15 38.50 41.52
C HIS A 23 2.62 38.25 41.05
N LYS A 24 3.54 39.02 41.65
CA LYS A 24 5.03 39.06 41.58
C LYS A 24 5.50 40.08 42.66
N PRO A 25 6.80 40.33 42.96
CA PRO A 25 8.06 39.56 42.74
C PRO A 25 9.05 39.54 43.96
N HIS A 26 10.25 38.93 43.77
CA HIS A 26 11.56 39.23 44.47
C HIS A 26 11.70 38.99 46.00
N PRO A 27 12.92 39.06 46.59
CA PRO A 27 14.32 39.08 46.06
C PRO A 27 15.15 37.82 46.50
N ASP A 28 16.47 37.62 46.34
CA ASP A 28 17.67 38.48 46.58
C ASP A 28 18.95 38.06 45.80
N ASN A 29 19.94 38.99 45.72
CA ASN A 29 21.28 38.81 45.12
C ASN A 29 22.26 39.92 45.57
N PRO A 30 23.44 39.56 46.11
CA PRO A 30 24.67 40.36 45.93
C PRO A 30 25.95 39.49 45.73
N GLN A 31 27.07 39.90 45.12
CA GLN A 31 27.51 41.01 44.24
C GLN A 31 28.89 40.54 43.64
N ALA A 32 29.89 41.25 43.06
CA ALA A 32 30.31 42.60 42.61
C ALA A 32 31.64 42.35 41.81
N ARG A 33 32.39 43.22 41.10
CA ARG A 33 32.39 44.56 40.41
C ARG A 33 33.76 44.58 39.65
N GLY A 34 34.11 45.42 38.67
CA GLY A 34 33.51 46.58 38.00
C GLY A 34 34.37 46.92 36.74
N PHE A 35 33.86 47.61 35.71
CA PHE A 35 33.61 49.07 35.58
C PHE A 35 34.83 49.95 35.28
N PHE A 36 34.79 50.66 34.13
CA PHE A 36 34.64 52.14 34.07
C PHE A 36 34.01 52.58 32.73
N ILE A 37 33.70 53.88 32.54
CA ILE A 37 32.54 54.35 31.73
C ILE A 37 32.84 55.64 30.91
N GLN A 38 32.13 55.81 29.75
CA GLN A 38 31.81 57.07 29.01
C GLN A 38 32.90 57.76 28.13
N PRO A 39 32.55 58.71 27.20
CA PRO A 39 31.21 59.17 26.76
C PRO A 39 30.95 59.41 25.22
N THR A 40 29.66 59.26 24.83
CA THR A 40 28.84 60.07 23.86
C THR A 40 29.10 60.24 22.33
N THR A 41 27.97 60.39 21.60
CA THR A 41 27.72 61.12 20.30
C THR A 41 28.33 60.59 18.97
N THR A 42 27.71 60.68 17.76
CA THR A 42 26.31 60.49 17.23
C THR A 42 26.30 60.63 15.68
N VAL A 43 25.17 60.26 15.02
CA VAL A 43 24.74 60.61 13.63
C VAL A 43 25.06 59.59 12.49
N HIS A 44 24.13 59.55 11.51
CA HIS A 44 24.00 58.74 10.26
C HIS A 44 24.73 59.42 9.04
N PRO A 45 24.60 59.09 7.71
CA PRO A 45 23.54 58.35 6.99
C PRO A 45 23.93 57.50 5.74
N VAL A 46 23.00 57.42 4.75
CA VAL A 46 22.68 56.38 3.75
C VAL A 46 23.22 56.70 2.32
N ILE A 47 22.83 55.90 1.29
CA ILE A 47 22.86 56.09 -0.20
C ILE A 47 24.28 56.02 -0.86
N TYR A 48 24.57 55.53 -2.09
CA TYR A 48 23.87 55.08 -3.34
C TYR A 48 24.37 53.66 -3.79
N SER A 49 23.81 52.87 -4.73
CA SER A 49 23.48 53.05 -6.19
C SER A 49 24.72 53.35 -7.08
N SER A 50 24.77 53.08 -8.40
CA SER A 50 24.04 52.21 -9.36
C SER A 50 24.73 52.29 -10.74
N GLN A 51 24.53 51.31 -11.65
CA GLN A 51 24.89 51.41 -13.10
C GLN A 51 26.43 51.61 -13.37
N GLU A 52 27.01 51.61 -14.58
CA GLU A 52 26.54 51.23 -15.93
C GLU A 52 27.68 50.64 -16.81
N THR A 53 27.39 50.46 -18.11
CA THR A 53 28.19 50.07 -19.29
C THR A 53 29.56 50.79 -19.45
N GLU A 54 30.54 50.33 -20.25
CA GLU A 54 30.55 50.25 -21.75
C GLU A 54 31.72 49.38 -22.31
N VAL A 55 31.52 48.51 -23.32
CA VAL A 55 31.65 48.65 -24.81
C VAL A 55 33.05 48.40 -25.43
N GLY A 56 33.10 47.57 -26.50
CA GLY A 56 34.24 47.32 -27.42
C GLY A 56 34.45 45.82 -27.69
N LYS A 57 34.10 45.22 -28.84
CA LYS A 57 34.64 45.34 -30.23
C LYS A 57 36.13 44.94 -30.31
N GLU A 58 36.59 44.06 -31.20
CA GLU A 58 36.10 43.67 -32.55
C GLU A 58 36.23 42.14 -32.88
N LYS A 59 35.48 41.69 -33.92
CA LYS A 59 35.86 40.88 -35.12
C LYS A 59 36.93 39.76 -34.99
N ASP A 60 36.83 38.59 -35.65
CA ASP A 60 35.98 38.11 -36.77
C ASP A 60 36.09 36.55 -36.86
N ASN A 61 35.56 35.75 -37.80
CA ASN A 61 34.82 35.96 -39.07
C ASN A 61 33.67 34.92 -39.21
N CYS A 62 33.73 34.00 -40.19
CA CYS A 62 32.72 33.03 -40.63
C CYS A 62 33.43 31.71 -41.08
N THR A 63 32.82 30.59 -41.50
CA THR A 63 31.53 30.34 -42.20
C THR A 63 30.81 29.04 -41.78
N ALA A 64 29.53 28.94 -42.14
CA ALA A 64 28.59 27.90 -41.70
C ALA A 64 28.57 26.61 -42.55
N ASN A 65 27.86 25.58 -42.05
CA ASN A 65 26.75 25.00 -42.81
C ASN A 65 25.71 24.24 -41.94
N ASN A 66 24.46 24.31 -42.40
CA ASN A 66 23.28 23.48 -42.08
C ASN A 66 22.59 23.52 -40.69
N CYS A 67 21.45 24.24 -40.72
CA CYS A 67 20.11 23.83 -40.24
C CYS A 67 19.61 24.27 -38.86
N GLN A 68 18.29 24.54 -38.83
CA GLN A 68 17.56 25.31 -37.82
C GLN A 68 16.70 24.43 -36.89
N PRO A 69 16.19 25.03 -35.80
CA PRO A 69 14.76 24.93 -35.51
C PRO A 69 14.05 26.31 -35.36
N LEU A 70 12.74 26.30 -35.65
CA LEU A 70 11.63 27.13 -35.13
C LEU A 70 11.82 28.61 -34.70
N PRO A 71 11.07 29.52 -35.35
CA PRO A 71 10.41 30.69 -34.76
C PRO A 71 8.86 30.51 -34.76
N GLU A 72 8.01 31.29 -34.06
CA GLU A 72 8.24 32.37 -33.09
C GLU A 72 7.00 32.57 -32.16
N GLU A 73 7.13 33.49 -31.19
CA GLU A 73 6.08 33.99 -30.31
C GLU A 73 5.05 34.89 -31.04
N THR A 74 3.98 35.33 -30.37
CA THR A 74 3.88 36.74 -29.88
C THR A 74 2.55 37.11 -29.22
N GLN A 75 2.64 37.88 -28.11
CA GLN A 75 1.75 38.97 -27.63
C GLN A 75 0.24 38.69 -27.36
N GLY A 76 -0.42 39.30 -26.35
CA GLY A 76 0.06 40.15 -25.25
C GLY A 76 -0.91 41.26 -24.80
N VAL A 77 -0.59 41.89 -23.66
CA VAL A 77 -1.01 43.24 -23.20
C VAL A 77 -2.32 43.42 -22.36
N ASN A 78 -2.17 44.19 -21.26
CA ASN A 78 -3.17 44.79 -20.32
C ASN A 78 -3.98 43.87 -19.36
N GLY A 79 -4.20 44.23 -18.08
CA GLY A 79 -3.58 45.32 -17.29
C GLY A 79 -4.24 45.67 -15.93
N SER A 80 -3.41 46.14 -14.98
CA SER A 80 -3.71 46.97 -13.78
C SER A 80 -4.34 46.39 -12.48
N SER A 81 -3.55 46.45 -11.39
CA SER A 81 -3.87 46.92 -10.00
C SER A 81 -5.13 46.43 -9.27
N THR A 82 -5.11 45.90 -8.04
CA THR A 82 -4.65 46.56 -6.78
C THR A 82 -4.34 45.54 -5.65
N GLY A 83 -3.80 46.00 -4.50
CA GLY A 83 -3.23 45.13 -3.46
C GLY A 83 -4.20 44.49 -2.45
N GLY A 84 -3.69 43.47 -1.74
CA GLY A 84 -4.39 42.79 -0.64
C GLY A 84 -3.56 41.67 0.01
N LYS A 85 -2.69 42.01 0.98
CA LYS A 85 -2.01 40.99 1.80
C LYS A 85 -2.96 40.43 2.86
N HIS A 86 -3.58 39.28 2.60
CA HIS A 86 -4.17 38.44 3.65
C HIS A 86 -3.64 37.02 3.59
N SER A 87 -2.82 36.67 4.59
CA SER A 87 -2.49 35.29 4.93
C SER A 87 -3.64 34.70 5.74
N PHE A 88 -4.20 33.58 5.30
CA PHE A 88 -4.95 32.66 6.15
C PHE A 88 -4.71 31.21 5.71
N ARG A 89 -4.45 30.33 6.68
CA ARG A 89 -4.28 28.88 6.53
C ARG A 89 -5.62 28.18 6.34
N PRO A 90 -5.60 26.98 5.73
CA PRO A 90 -6.26 25.84 6.38
C PRO A 90 -5.27 24.79 6.90
N SER A 91 -5.31 24.55 8.21
CA SER A 91 -5.00 23.29 8.91
C SER A 91 -3.92 22.34 8.34
N GLU A 92 -2.66 22.53 8.76
CA GLU A 92 -1.70 21.43 8.90
C GLU A 92 -2.12 20.53 10.08
N VAL A 93 -2.58 19.30 9.84
CA VAL A 93 -2.88 18.33 10.91
C VAL A 93 -1.79 17.26 11.00
N SER A 94 -0.62 17.70 11.48
CA SER A 94 0.32 16.91 12.29
C SER A 94 0.56 15.43 11.92
N PHE A 95 1.06 15.13 10.71
CA PHE A 95 1.59 13.80 10.40
C PHE A 95 3.10 13.61 10.69
N GLU A 96 3.83 14.68 11.02
CA GLU A 96 5.28 14.62 11.33
C GLU A 96 5.62 14.34 12.82
N LYS A 97 4.65 13.93 13.65
CA LYS A 97 4.88 13.65 15.10
C LYS A 97 4.64 12.21 15.53
N ALA A 98 4.92 11.26 14.63
CA ALA A 98 5.17 9.86 14.96
C ALA A 98 6.67 9.48 14.93
N LEU A 99 7.54 10.34 14.40
CA LEU A 99 8.99 10.16 14.33
C LEU A 99 9.68 10.91 15.49
N LEU A 100 9.77 10.30 16.67
CA LEU A 100 10.78 10.57 17.74
C LEU A 100 10.50 9.75 19.03
N ARG A 101 10.60 8.41 18.93
CA ARG A 101 10.82 7.45 20.04
C ARG A 101 11.57 6.24 19.45
N ASN A 102 12.26 5.47 20.29
CA ASN A 102 13.25 4.43 19.92
C ASN A 102 14.55 4.99 19.32
N GLY A 103 15.33 5.71 20.14
CA GLY A 103 16.78 5.46 20.18
C GLY A 103 16.99 4.45 21.30
N ILE A 104 17.43 3.23 20.98
CA ILE A 104 18.88 2.98 20.91
C ILE A 104 19.45 2.69 19.50
N LEU A 105 18.66 2.12 18.56
CA LEU A 105 19.22 1.60 17.29
C LEU A 105 19.34 2.62 16.14
N LYS A 106 18.56 3.71 16.11
CA LYS A 106 18.48 4.62 14.93
C LYS A 106 19.66 5.57 14.69
N ASN A 107 20.77 5.40 15.39
CA ASN A 107 22.04 6.10 15.11
C ASN A 107 23.13 5.17 14.54
N GLN A 108 22.76 3.96 14.10
CA GLN A 108 23.64 3.03 13.39
C GLN A 108 23.77 3.42 11.90
N THR A 109 24.69 4.35 11.61
CA THR A 109 25.00 4.76 10.23
C THR A 109 25.69 3.62 9.46
N LYS A 110 24.99 3.02 8.47
CA LYS A 110 25.50 2.07 7.46
C LYS A 110 26.72 1.27 7.92
N HIS A 111 26.49 0.24 8.73
CA HIS A 111 27.56 -0.45 9.44
C HIS A 111 28.44 -1.30 8.53
N ASP A 112 29.74 -1.00 8.48
CA ASP A 112 30.77 -1.81 7.80
C ASP A 112 31.09 -3.12 8.56
N ARG A 113 30.11 -3.73 9.24
CA ARG A 113 30.23 -4.97 10.03
C ARG A 113 28.88 -5.71 10.07
N GLN A 114 28.91 -7.04 10.11
CA GLN A 114 27.74 -7.88 10.39
C GLN A 114 26.96 -7.39 11.62
N VAL A 115 25.64 -7.26 11.49
CA VAL A 115 24.74 -6.86 12.60
C VAL A 115 23.75 -7.98 12.98
N VAL A 116 23.60 -9.01 12.14
CA VAL A 116 22.70 -10.16 12.34
C VAL A 116 23.47 -11.45 12.02
N ARG A 117 23.28 -12.52 12.80
CA ARG A 117 23.85 -13.85 12.52
C ARG A 117 22.97 -14.99 13.03
N LEU A 118 23.26 -16.22 12.58
CA LEU A 118 22.60 -17.45 13.05
C LEU A 118 23.59 -18.34 13.80
N ARG A 119 23.33 -18.63 15.08
CA ARG A 119 24.21 -19.48 15.91
C ARG A 119 23.42 -20.54 16.69
N GLY A 120 24.08 -21.62 17.10
CA GLY A 120 23.41 -22.74 17.78
C GLY A 120 22.53 -23.63 16.88
N GLY A 121 22.84 -23.73 15.58
CA GLY A 121 22.27 -24.73 14.68
C GLY A 121 23.38 -25.51 13.93
N PRO A 122 23.07 -26.71 13.39
CA PRO A 122 24.08 -27.60 12.81
C PRO A 122 24.66 -27.15 11.46
N SER A 123 24.10 -26.14 10.79
CA SER A 123 24.65 -25.57 9.55
C SER A 123 24.76 -24.05 9.61
N GLN A 124 25.53 -23.43 8.68
CA GLN A 124 25.60 -21.96 8.52
C GLN A 124 24.26 -21.32 8.14
N ARG A 125 23.25 -22.13 7.80
CA ARG A 125 21.93 -21.68 7.32
C ARG A 125 20.86 -21.72 8.41
N GLU A 126 21.18 -22.19 9.61
CA GLU A 126 20.18 -22.34 10.67
C GLU A 126 20.73 -22.09 12.08
N GLY A 127 19.88 -21.56 12.95
CA GLY A 127 20.23 -21.21 14.32
C GLY A 127 19.26 -20.20 14.93
N TYR A 128 19.58 -19.81 16.16
CA TYR A 128 19.01 -18.66 16.83
C TYR A 128 19.44 -17.38 16.15
N VAL A 129 18.52 -16.42 16.03
CA VAL A 129 18.81 -15.09 15.49
C VAL A 129 19.52 -14.28 16.57
N GLU A 130 20.79 -13.97 16.35
CA GLU A 130 21.56 -13.04 17.18
C GLU A 130 21.70 -11.69 16.47
N ILE A 131 21.48 -10.60 17.20
CA ILE A 131 21.69 -9.23 16.74
C ILE A 131 22.83 -8.59 17.55
N PHE A 132 23.70 -7.84 16.88
CA PHE A 132 24.77 -7.08 17.53
C PHE A 132 24.22 -5.78 18.14
N ILE A 133 24.25 -5.68 19.47
CA ILE A 133 23.66 -4.55 20.21
C ILE A 133 24.62 -3.35 20.23
N ASN A 134 25.80 -3.53 20.84
CA ASN A 134 26.87 -2.54 20.93
C ASN A 134 28.19 -3.24 21.31
N GLN A 135 29.29 -2.50 21.46
CA GLN A 135 30.61 -3.09 21.78
C GLN A 135 30.73 -3.62 23.21
N ASP A 136 29.92 -3.12 24.16
CA ASP A 136 29.99 -3.49 25.58
C ASP A 136 29.15 -4.72 25.95
N LEU A 137 28.03 -4.94 25.25
CA LEU A 137 27.12 -6.07 25.41
C LEU A 137 27.30 -7.13 24.29
N GLY A 138 27.91 -6.76 23.17
CA GLY A 138 28.15 -7.66 22.04
C GLY A 138 26.86 -8.18 21.39
N TRP A 139 26.84 -9.49 21.14
CA TRP A 139 25.73 -10.20 20.51
C TRP A 139 24.66 -10.59 21.54
N GLY A 140 23.41 -10.25 21.25
CA GLY A 140 22.25 -10.73 22.00
C GLY A 140 21.31 -11.58 21.15
N VAL A 141 20.70 -12.59 21.77
CA VAL A 141 19.67 -13.41 21.12
C VAL A 141 18.38 -12.61 21.00
N LEU A 142 17.70 -12.75 19.88
CA LEU A 142 16.40 -12.15 19.62
C LEU A 142 15.28 -13.06 20.15
N CYS A 143 14.30 -12.47 20.81
CA CYS A 143 13.10 -13.14 21.26
C CYS A 143 11.86 -12.44 20.72
N ASP A 144 10.77 -13.19 20.60
CA ASP A 144 9.47 -12.67 20.22
C ASP A 144 8.38 -13.43 20.98
N ALA A 145 7.24 -12.79 21.18
CA ALA A 145 6.18 -13.39 21.98
C ALA A 145 5.68 -14.71 21.35
N ARG A 146 5.24 -15.63 22.20
CA ARG A 146 4.82 -16.98 21.83
C ARG A 146 3.79 -17.00 20.69
N ASN A 147 4.13 -17.65 19.58
CA ASN A 147 3.38 -17.70 18.32
C ASN A 147 3.20 -16.33 17.61
N GLN A 148 4.11 -15.37 17.80
CA GLN A 148 4.14 -14.12 17.01
C GLN A 148 5.21 -14.13 15.90
N TRP A 149 6.26 -14.94 16.03
CA TRP A 149 7.33 -15.04 15.04
C TRP A 149 6.82 -15.65 13.72
N THR A 150 6.68 -14.85 12.66
CA THR A 150 6.11 -15.31 11.38
C THR A 150 7.15 -15.48 10.27
N GLN A 151 6.74 -16.15 9.19
CA GLN A 151 7.51 -16.26 7.95
C GLN A 151 8.05 -14.91 7.45
N LYS A 152 7.38 -13.78 7.73
CA LYS A 152 7.82 -12.45 7.29
C LYS A 152 9.13 -12.02 7.94
N GLU A 153 9.18 -12.08 9.27
CA GLU A 153 10.34 -11.69 10.06
C GLU A 153 11.54 -12.59 9.72
N ALA A 154 11.29 -13.91 9.63
CA ALA A 154 12.32 -14.88 9.26
C ALA A 154 12.81 -14.74 7.80
N ASP A 155 11.92 -14.41 6.86
CA ASP A 155 12.30 -14.11 5.46
C ASP A 155 13.27 -12.91 5.39
N ILE A 156 13.05 -11.87 6.20
CA ILE A 156 13.91 -10.68 6.24
C ILE A 156 15.27 -11.02 6.82
N VAL A 157 15.34 -11.75 7.95
CA VAL A 157 16.60 -12.25 8.52
C VAL A 157 17.39 -13.05 7.49
N CYS A 158 16.74 -13.99 6.79
CA CYS A 158 17.38 -14.80 5.77
C CYS A 158 17.87 -13.98 4.56
N ARG A 159 17.10 -12.99 4.09
CA ARG A 159 17.55 -12.09 3.00
C ARG A 159 18.74 -11.22 3.41
N SER A 160 18.75 -10.66 4.62
CA SER A 160 19.89 -9.88 5.11
C SER A 160 21.19 -10.69 5.21
N LEU A 161 21.08 -12.02 5.36
CA LEU A 161 22.19 -12.97 5.39
C LEU A 161 22.54 -13.56 4.00
N GLY A 162 21.97 -13.04 2.91
CA GLY A 162 22.26 -13.50 1.55
C GLY A 162 21.47 -14.73 1.07
N PHE A 163 20.44 -15.16 1.82
CA PHE A 163 19.52 -16.22 1.39
C PHE A 163 18.25 -15.61 0.76
N GLU A 164 18.34 -15.25 -0.53
CA GLU A 164 17.27 -14.56 -1.29
C GLU A 164 15.90 -15.23 -1.18
N ARG A 165 15.92 -16.57 -1.09
CA ARG A 165 14.76 -17.46 -1.05
C ARG A 165 14.00 -17.46 0.29
N GLY A 166 14.45 -16.70 1.29
CA GLY A 166 13.80 -16.57 2.59
C GLY A 166 13.93 -17.81 3.48
N ALA A 167 13.05 -17.91 4.49
CA ALA A 167 13.08 -18.99 5.45
C ALA A 167 12.45 -20.29 4.91
N GLU A 168 12.99 -21.41 5.34
CA GLU A 168 12.47 -22.77 5.09
C GLU A 168 11.74 -23.31 6.32
N LEU A 169 12.24 -23.01 7.52
CA LEU A 169 11.66 -23.44 8.80
C LEU A 169 11.80 -22.34 9.86
N LEU A 170 10.79 -22.25 10.73
CA LEU A 170 10.75 -21.35 11.88
C LEU A 170 10.53 -22.17 13.15
N TRP A 171 11.11 -21.72 14.26
CA TRP A 171 10.96 -22.32 15.57
C TRP A 171 11.06 -21.24 16.66
N GLN A 172 10.39 -21.45 17.80
CA GLN A 172 10.52 -20.61 19.00
C GLN A 172 10.83 -21.52 20.20
N GLY A 173 11.71 -21.05 21.08
CA GLY A 173 12.14 -21.78 22.27
C GLY A 173 13.23 -22.83 21.98
N LYS A 174 13.53 -23.67 22.97
CA LYS A 174 14.64 -24.62 22.91
C LYS A 174 14.26 -25.93 22.20
N PRO A 175 14.97 -26.37 21.13
CA PRO A 175 14.78 -27.70 20.58
C PRO A 175 15.29 -28.75 21.58
N ALA A 176 14.56 -29.84 21.76
CA ALA A 176 14.77 -30.83 22.83
C ALA A 176 16.05 -31.69 22.72
N PHE A 177 16.98 -31.33 21.83
CA PHE A 177 18.14 -32.15 21.43
C PHE A 177 19.51 -31.53 21.67
N ASP A 178 19.61 -30.29 22.18
CA ASP A 178 20.89 -29.58 22.18
C ASP A 178 21.38 -28.96 23.50
N ASN A 179 22.69 -28.95 23.67
CA ASN A 179 23.45 -28.42 24.81
C ASN A 179 24.19 -27.12 24.44
N VAL A 180 23.72 -26.38 23.44
CA VAL A 180 24.29 -25.09 23.02
C VAL A 180 24.36 -24.10 24.19
N THR A 181 25.54 -23.53 24.39
CA THR A 181 25.76 -22.33 25.20
C THR A 181 25.31 -21.10 24.44
N TYR A 182 24.19 -20.50 24.84
CA TYR A 182 23.68 -19.25 24.26
C TYR A 182 24.43 -18.02 24.82
N SER A 183 24.41 -16.91 24.08
CA SER A 183 24.72 -15.61 24.69
C SER A 183 23.71 -15.32 25.81
N SER A 184 24.18 -14.81 26.95
CA SER A 184 23.32 -14.41 28.08
C SER A 184 22.51 -13.14 27.81
N ASN A 185 22.76 -12.48 26.68
CA ASN A 185 22.28 -11.14 26.40
C ASN A 185 21.07 -11.21 25.46
N ILE A 186 20.07 -10.37 25.71
CA ILE A 186 18.81 -10.31 24.93
C ILE A 186 18.84 -9.04 24.08
N ALA A 187 18.62 -9.17 22.77
CA ALA A 187 18.61 -8.03 21.84
C ALA A 187 17.23 -7.35 21.74
N GLY A 188 16.15 -8.08 21.99
CA GLY A 188 14.78 -7.58 21.99
C GLY A 188 13.77 -8.70 22.26
N ASN A 189 12.52 -8.35 22.56
CA ASN A 189 11.50 -9.28 23.05
C ASN A 189 10.18 -9.27 22.25
N THR A 190 10.08 -8.46 21.21
CA THR A 190 8.95 -8.44 20.30
C THR A 190 9.42 -7.91 18.98
N VAL A 191 9.10 -8.60 17.88
CA VAL A 191 9.53 -8.22 16.53
C VAL A 191 8.30 -8.08 15.64
N ARG A 192 8.19 -6.97 14.91
CA ARG A 192 7.11 -6.74 13.96
C ARG A 192 7.62 -6.11 12.68
N CYS A 193 7.59 -6.88 11.59
CA CYS A 193 7.91 -6.42 10.24
C CYS A 193 6.63 -6.30 9.40
N ALA A 194 6.63 -5.41 8.43
CA ALA A 194 5.60 -5.34 7.39
C ALA A 194 5.76 -6.48 6.38
N GLY A 195 7.00 -6.86 6.06
CA GLY A 195 7.39 -7.92 5.12
C GLY A 195 8.08 -7.43 3.84
N PHE A 196 8.53 -6.17 3.82
CA PHE A 196 9.18 -5.52 2.67
C PHE A 196 10.48 -4.76 3.03
N GLU A 197 10.89 -4.83 4.29
CA GLU A 197 12.14 -4.31 4.82
C GLU A 197 13.36 -5.06 4.24
N GLU A 198 14.50 -4.36 4.11
CA GLU A 198 15.77 -4.98 3.67
C GLU A 198 16.56 -5.57 4.85
N SER A 199 16.39 -5.03 6.06
CA SER A 199 17.02 -5.50 7.29
C SER A 199 16.03 -5.66 8.44
N ILE A 200 16.31 -6.60 9.35
CA ILE A 200 15.53 -6.78 10.59
C ILE A 200 15.59 -5.54 11.50
N LEU A 201 16.59 -4.68 11.31
CA LEU A 201 16.79 -3.43 12.06
C LEU A 201 15.81 -2.31 11.66
N ASP A 202 15.20 -2.41 10.46
CA ASP A 202 14.18 -1.48 9.99
C ASP A 202 12.80 -1.78 10.61
N CYS A 203 12.60 -3.02 11.05
CA CYS A 203 11.38 -3.48 11.72
C CYS A 203 11.25 -2.90 13.15
N TYR A 204 10.05 -3.00 13.72
CA TYR A 204 9.84 -2.61 15.11
C TYR A 204 10.33 -3.73 16.05
N ILE A 205 11.36 -3.42 16.86
CA ILE A 205 11.90 -4.27 17.92
C ILE A 205 11.60 -3.61 19.28
N SER A 206 11.12 -4.37 20.27
CA SER A 206 10.89 -3.89 21.65
C SER A 206 12.12 -4.11 22.56
N GLU A 207 12.42 -3.13 23.41
CA GLU A 207 13.59 -3.10 24.31
C GLU A 207 13.32 -3.75 25.70
N GLU A 208 12.19 -4.46 25.88
CA GLU A 208 11.84 -5.09 27.16
C GLU A 208 12.71 -6.33 27.44
N LYS A 209 13.23 -6.46 28.66
CA LYS A 209 14.26 -7.47 29.00
C LYS A 209 13.72 -8.83 29.47
N TYR A 210 12.42 -9.11 29.30
CA TYR A 210 11.80 -10.35 29.78
C TYR A 210 11.58 -11.35 28.64
N CYS A 211 12.62 -12.11 28.31
CA CYS A 211 12.54 -13.27 27.42
C CYS A 211 12.85 -14.55 28.21
N ILE A 212 12.00 -15.57 28.08
CA ILE A 212 12.30 -16.92 28.55
C ILE A 212 13.01 -17.65 27.41
N MET A 213 14.33 -17.77 27.49
CA MET A 213 15.17 -18.39 26.45
C MET A 213 14.72 -19.80 26.00
N GLU A 214 14.01 -20.53 26.86
CA GLU A 214 13.50 -21.87 26.58
C GLU A 214 12.16 -21.88 25.82
N GLU A 215 11.40 -20.77 25.78
CA GLU A 215 10.11 -20.65 25.08
C GLU A 215 10.07 -19.55 23.98
N ASP A 216 10.69 -18.39 24.23
CA ASP A 216 10.49 -17.16 23.41
C ASP A 216 11.62 -16.89 22.40
N ALA A 217 12.81 -17.49 22.59
CA ALA A 217 13.98 -17.25 21.73
C ALA A 217 13.72 -17.74 20.29
N VAL A 218 13.95 -16.89 19.29
CA VAL A 218 13.58 -17.19 17.90
C VAL A 218 14.70 -17.89 17.13
N TRP A 219 14.33 -18.94 16.41
CA TRP A 219 15.22 -19.78 15.62
C TRP A 219 14.67 -19.90 14.19
N THR A 220 15.56 -19.93 13.20
CA THR A 220 15.17 -20.13 11.80
C THR A 220 16.19 -20.94 11.02
N ARG A 221 15.71 -21.68 10.00
CA ARG A 221 16.53 -22.20 8.90
C ARG A 221 16.21 -21.43 7.62
N CYS A 222 17.23 -20.86 7.01
CA CYS A 222 17.18 -20.25 5.70
C CYS A 222 17.29 -21.29 4.57
N ARG A 223 16.49 -21.12 3.53
CA ARG A 223 16.54 -21.98 2.34
C ARG A 223 17.85 -21.71 1.61
N SER A 224 18.57 -22.76 1.21
CA SER A 224 19.79 -22.62 0.42
C SER A 224 19.52 -21.87 -0.88
N ASN A 225 20.50 -21.07 -1.31
CA ASN A 225 20.58 -20.53 -2.67
C ASN A 225 20.66 -21.67 -3.71
N VAL A 226 20.50 -21.33 -4.98
CA VAL A 226 20.36 -22.28 -6.10
C VAL A 226 21.62 -23.15 -6.27
N GLN A 227 21.65 -24.38 -5.75
CA GLN A 227 22.89 -25.18 -5.84
C GLN A 227 23.20 -25.65 -7.26
N SER A 228 22.18 -25.95 -8.07
CA SER A 228 22.34 -26.41 -9.45
C SER A 228 22.94 -25.36 -10.41
N GLN A 229 23.12 -24.11 -9.99
CA GLN A 229 23.81 -23.04 -10.74
C GLN A 229 25.34 -23.13 -10.66
N CYS A 230 25.89 -23.87 -9.69
CA CYS A 230 27.32 -23.96 -9.46
C CYS A 230 27.87 -25.36 -9.78
N LEU A 231 29.19 -25.53 -9.72
CA LEU A 231 29.88 -26.81 -9.87
C LEU A 231 29.86 -27.57 -8.52
N PRO A 232 30.15 -28.89 -8.52
CA PRO A 232 30.17 -29.68 -7.29
C PRO A 232 31.22 -29.16 -6.30
N GLY A 233 30.83 -28.98 -5.04
CA GLY A 233 31.73 -28.42 -4.01
C GLY A 233 31.94 -26.90 -4.09
N GLU A 234 31.20 -26.20 -4.95
CA GLU A 234 31.04 -24.74 -4.87
C GLU A 234 29.78 -24.38 -4.07
N MET A 235 29.69 -23.12 -3.66
CA MET A 235 28.46 -22.52 -3.12
C MET A 235 27.97 -21.35 -3.98
N SER A 236 26.64 -21.20 -4.06
CA SER A 236 25.95 -20.11 -4.77
C SER A 236 25.58 -18.96 -3.82
N LEU A 237 25.85 -17.72 -4.24
CA LEU A 237 25.34 -16.50 -3.61
C LEU A 237 25.03 -15.47 -4.71
N PHE A 238 23.76 -15.07 -4.85
CA PHE A 238 23.25 -14.35 -6.03
C PHE A 238 23.65 -15.07 -7.35
N ASP A 239 23.92 -14.33 -8.43
CA ASP A 239 24.38 -14.89 -9.72
C ASP A 239 25.89 -15.24 -9.74
N LYS A 240 26.45 -15.64 -8.58
CA LYS A 240 27.89 -15.91 -8.38
C LYS A 240 28.13 -17.23 -7.63
N CYS A 241 29.20 -17.92 -8.00
CA CYS A 241 29.67 -19.16 -7.39
C CYS A 241 31.05 -18.97 -6.75
N TYR A 242 31.28 -19.62 -5.60
CA TYR A 242 32.51 -19.51 -4.82
C TYR A 242 33.05 -20.91 -4.53
N HIS A 243 34.34 -21.13 -4.77
CA HIS A 243 35.06 -22.38 -4.55
C HIS A 243 36.22 -22.14 -3.58
N LEU A 244 36.23 -22.83 -2.44
CA LEU A 244 37.32 -22.76 -1.47
C LEU A 244 38.38 -23.81 -1.82
N VAL A 245 39.60 -23.35 -2.10
CA VAL A 245 40.78 -24.18 -2.32
C VAL A 245 41.62 -24.17 -1.05
N ILE A 246 41.79 -25.35 -0.44
CA ILE A 246 42.69 -25.57 0.69
C ILE A 246 43.89 -26.37 0.16
N PRO A 247 45.12 -25.79 0.09
CA PRO A 247 46.30 -26.51 -0.35
C PRO A 247 46.77 -27.49 0.74
N ASN A 248 46.86 -28.78 0.41
CA ASN A 248 47.31 -29.84 1.32
C ASN A 248 48.53 -30.56 0.73
N GLU A 249 49.64 -30.58 1.48
CA GLU A 249 50.92 -31.19 1.04
C GLU A 249 50.83 -32.71 0.78
N GLU A 250 49.90 -33.41 1.44
CA GLU A 250 49.75 -34.87 1.32
C GLU A 250 48.99 -35.32 0.05
N ASN A 251 48.35 -34.42 -0.70
CA ASN A 251 47.50 -34.80 -1.82
C ASN A 251 48.29 -34.97 -3.14
N VAL A 252 48.47 -36.24 -3.53
CA VAL A 252 49.20 -36.72 -4.73
C VAL A 252 48.70 -36.13 -6.08
N GLN A 253 47.60 -35.38 -6.09
CA GLN A 253 47.07 -34.67 -7.25
C GLN A 253 47.74 -33.30 -7.52
N GLY A 254 48.66 -32.85 -6.68
CA GLY A 254 49.66 -31.84 -7.07
C GLY A 254 49.25 -30.37 -6.94
N LEU A 255 48.27 -30.03 -6.10
CA LEU A 255 48.04 -28.64 -5.68
C LEU A 255 49.10 -28.22 -4.65
N VAL A 256 50.30 -27.91 -5.16
CA VAL A 256 51.36 -27.20 -4.42
C VAL A 256 50.81 -25.84 -3.94
N GLY A 257 51.30 -25.32 -2.83
CA GLY A 257 50.93 -23.98 -2.36
C GLY A 257 51.14 -22.90 -3.43
N PHE A 258 50.13 -22.07 -3.67
CA PHE A 258 50.11 -21.03 -4.68
C PHE A 258 50.40 -19.66 -4.06
N SER A 259 51.32 -18.89 -4.66
CA SER A 259 51.38 -17.44 -4.41
C SER A 259 50.15 -16.72 -5.00
N GLN A 260 49.92 -15.46 -4.65
CA GLN A 260 48.73 -14.71 -5.10
C GLN A 260 48.56 -14.70 -6.64
N GLY A 261 49.65 -14.45 -7.39
CA GLY A 261 49.61 -14.44 -8.85
C GLY A 261 49.29 -15.82 -9.45
N GLU A 262 49.77 -16.90 -8.84
CA GLU A 262 49.48 -18.27 -9.27
C GLU A 262 48.05 -18.68 -8.90
N ALA A 263 47.52 -18.21 -7.76
CA ALA A 263 46.12 -18.40 -7.36
C ALA A 263 45.15 -17.62 -8.26
N ILE A 264 45.50 -16.39 -8.67
CA ILE A 264 44.77 -15.63 -9.70
C ILE A 264 44.72 -16.44 -11.01
N ALA A 265 45.88 -16.93 -11.48
CA ALA A 265 45.94 -17.75 -12.69
C ALA A 265 45.15 -19.06 -12.57
N HIS A 266 45.17 -19.73 -11.41
CA HIS A 266 44.35 -20.93 -11.17
C HIS A 266 42.85 -20.63 -11.20
N CYS A 267 42.39 -19.56 -10.54
CA CYS A 267 40.97 -19.17 -10.61
C CYS A 267 40.53 -18.78 -12.04
N GLN A 268 41.44 -18.25 -12.86
CA GLN A 268 41.18 -17.99 -14.28
C GLN A 268 40.99 -19.27 -15.10
N THR A 269 41.68 -20.39 -14.79
CA THR A 269 41.42 -21.67 -15.49
C THR A 269 40.04 -22.26 -15.14
N LEU A 270 39.49 -21.91 -13.97
CA LEU A 270 38.13 -22.25 -13.55
C LEU A 270 37.05 -21.30 -14.10
N GLY A 271 37.43 -20.34 -14.96
CA GLY A 271 36.49 -19.37 -15.56
C GLY A 271 36.03 -18.27 -14.61
N GLY A 272 36.87 -17.89 -13.64
CA GLY A 272 36.62 -16.82 -12.68
C GLY A 272 37.88 -16.04 -12.32
N HIS A 273 37.90 -15.46 -11.12
CA HIS A 273 39.02 -14.71 -10.57
C HIS A 273 39.19 -14.99 -9.06
N LEU A 274 40.33 -14.61 -8.50
CA LEU A 274 40.58 -14.72 -7.06
C LEU A 274 39.66 -13.75 -6.29
N LEU A 275 39.11 -14.19 -5.16
CA LEU A 275 38.07 -13.51 -4.38
C LEU A 275 38.31 -12.00 -4.24
N ASN A 276 37.37 -11.22 -4.78
CA ASN A 276 37.14 -9.83 -4.41
C ASN A 276 35.79 -9.69 -3.69
N ILE A 277 35.60 -8.66 -2.88
CA ILE A 277 34.38 -8.49 -2.07
C ILE A 277 33.80 -7.09 -2.29
N MET A 278 32.54 -7.03 -2.71
CA MET A 278 31.88 -5.82 -3.19
C MET A 278 30.77 -5.33 -2.24
N SER A 279 30.29 -6.18 -1.32
CA SER A 279 29.21 -5.83 -0.41
C SER A 279 29.37 -6.47 0.96
N GLN A 280 28.68 -5.89 1.94
CA GLN A 280 28.56 -6.43 3.28
C GLN A 280 27.92 -7.82 3.30
N VAL A 281 26.83 -8.02 2.57
CA VAL A 281 26.13 -9.32 2.49
C VAL A 281 27.04 -10.41 1.91
N GLU A 282 27.94 -10.06 0.99
CA GLU A 282 28.97 -10.97 0.49
C GLU A 282 30.01 -11.33 1.56
N ASN A 283 30.50 -10.35 2.34
CA ASN A 283 31.42 -10.63 3.44
C ASN A 283 30.75 -11.44 4.58
N ASP A 284 29.50 -11.13 4.91
CA ASP A 284 28.74 -11.79 5.98
C ASP A 284 28.49 -13.27 5.64
N TYR A 285 28.05 -13.55 4.40
CA TYR A 285 27.83 -14.91 3.92
C TYR A 285 29.12 -15.75 3.87
N LEU A 286 30.21 -15.16 3.36
CA LEU A 286 31.53 -15.82 3.34
C LEU A 286 32.08 -16.02 4.76
N SER A 287 31.82 -15.10 5.69
CA SER A 287 32.24 -15.24 7.09
C SER A 287 31.51 -16.36 7.81
N GLU A 288 30.17 -16.43 7.72
CA GLU A 288 29.42 -17.53 8.37
C GLU A 288 29.71 -18.91 7.75
N TRP A 289 30.15 -18.96 6.49
CA TRP A 289 30.70 -20.18 5.88
C TRP A 289 32.05 -20.56 6.50
N LEU A 290 33.03 -19.66 6.40
CA LEU A 290 34.42 -19.91 6.80
C LEU A 290 34.57 -20.11 8.31
N VAL A 291 33.68 -19.53 9.14
CA VAL A 291 33.67 -19.76 10.60
C VAL A 291 33.30 -21.22 10.95
N ARG A 292 32.61 -21.95 10.06
CA ARG A 292 32.29 -23.37 10.22
C ARG A 292 33.36 -24.32 9.67
N GLN A 293 34.41 -23.78 9.04
CA GLN A 293 35.51 -24.57 8.48
C GLN A 293 36.73 -24.46 9.41
N ASP A 294 36.79 -25.33 10.43
CA ASP A 294 37.77 -25.22 11.52
C ASP A 294 39.24 -25.19 11.09
N SER A 295 39.56 -25.69 9.89
CA SER A 295 40.91 -25.74 9.32
C SER A 295 41.34 -24.49 8.54
N VAL A 296 40.55 -23.40 8.57
CA VAL A 296 40.82 -22.17 7.82
C VAL A 296 40.80 -20.99 8.78
N ASP A 297 41.91 -20.25 8.84
CA ASP A 297 42.11 -19.14 9.79
C ASP A 297 42.40 -17.80 9.09
N THR A 298 43.04 -17.89 7.92
CA THR A 298 43.32 -16.81 6.97
C THR A 298 42.95 -17.29 5.56
N VAL A 299 42.39 -16.37 4.76
CA VAL A 299 42.05 -16.62 3.35
C VAL A 299 42.61 -15.51 2.48
N MET A 300 43.37 -15.88 1.46
CA MET A 300 43.95 -14.97 0.47
C MET A 300 42.89 -14.43 -0.49
N THR A 301 42.99 -13.14 -0.83
CA THR A 301 42.07 -12.42 -1.73
C THR A 301 42.84 -11.69 -2.84
N SER A 302 42.16 -11.14 -3.84
CA SER A 302 42.78 -10.40 -4.96
C SER A 302 43.10 -8.93 -4.64
N GLY A 303 42.86 -8.46 -3.42
CA GLY A 303 43.07 -7.05 -3.09
C GLY A 303 44.55 -6.73 -2.91
N ILE A 304 44.99 -5.63 -3.53
CA ILE A 304 46.37 -5.17 -3.53
C ILE A 304 46.44 -3.67 -3.24
N GLY A 305 47.30 -3.31 -2.30
CA GLY A 305 47.49 -1.95 -1.79
C GLY A 305 48.87 -1.41 -2.15
N VAL A 306 48.90 -0.25 -2.79
CA VAL A 306 50.13 0.42 -3.23
C VAL A 306 50.18 1.87 -2.74
N SER A 307 51.37 2.33 -2.36
CA SER A 307 51.58 3.71 -1.89
C SER A 307 51.84 4.65 -3.07
N VAL A 308 50.96 5.63 -3.28
CA VAL A 308 51.11 6.66 -4.31
C VAL A 308 51.10 8.04 -3.64
N MET A 309 52.20 8.78 -3.79
CA MET A 309 52.42 10.10 -3.15
C MET A 309 52.17 10.10 -1.62
N GLY A 310 52.47 8.98 -0.95
CA GLY A 310 52.26 8.83 0.50
C GLY A 310 50.81 8.57 0.92
N ARG A 311 49.95 8.11 0.00
CA ARG A 311 48.59 7.64 0.29
C ARG A 311 48.40 6.20 -0.19
N PRO A 312 47.72 5.33 0.57
CA PRO A 312 47.34 4.01 0.08
C PRO A 312 46.28 4.12 -1.01
N ILE A 313 46.48 3.39 -2.10
CA ILE A 313 45.47 3.08 -3.12
C ILE A 313 45.26 1.57 -3.09
N TRP A 314 44.01 1.15 -2.95
CA TRP A 314 43.59 -0.26 -2.94
C TRP A 314 42.79 -0.57 -4.21
N ILE A 315 43.12 -1.69 -4.86
CA ILE A 315 42.43 -2.20 -6.06
C ILE A 315 42.26 -3.72 -5.96
N TRP A 316 41.37 -4.29 -6.77
CA TRP A 316 41.25 -5.74 -6.95
C TRP A 316 42.04 -6.16 -8.19
N GLU A 317 43.08 -6.98 -8.03
CA GLU A 317 43.86 -7.48 -9.16
C GLU A 317 43.09 -8.54 -9.95
N GLY A 318 43.12 -8.44 -11.28
CA GLY A 318 42.42 -9.38 -12.16
C GLY A 318 40.89 -9.24 -12.21
N SER A 319 40.32 -8.13 -11.73
CA SER A 319 38.90 -7.79 -11.90
C SER A 319 38.70 -6.33 -12.34
N GLU A 320 37.58 -6.05 -13.00
CA GLU A 320 37.10 -4.70 -13.33
C GLU A 320 36.33 -4.03 -12.17
N ASP A 321 36.04 -4.78 -11.09
CA ASP A 321 35.27 -4.31 -9.95
C ASP A 321 36.00 -3.22 -9.12
N THR A 322 35.27 -2.21 -8.66
CA THR A 322 35.84 -1.12 -7.83
C THR A 322 35.98 -1.50 -6.35
N PHE A 323 37.05 -1.02 -5.70
CA PHE A 323 37.32 -1.19 -4.26
C PHE A 323 36.44 -0.26 -3.40
N SER A 324 35.13 -0.47 -3.47
CA SER A 324 34.08 0.43 -2.96
C SER A 324 33.54 0.05 -1.56
N TYR A 325 33.59 -1.23 -1.20
CA TYR A 325 33.31 -1.74 0.15
C TYR A 325 34.63 -2.07 0.87
N GLN A 326 34.67 -1.91 2.19
CA GLN A 326 35.87 -2.15 3.01
C GLN A 326 35.48 -2.68 4.40
N ASN A 327 36.13 -3.76 4.85
CA ASN A 327 35.86 -4.41 6.15
C ASN A 327 37.16 -4.62 6.95
N TRP A 328 37.99 -3.58 7.05
CA TRP A 328 39.27 -3.64 7.77
C TRP A 328 39.08 -3.97 9.26
N TRP A 329 39.97 -4.80 9.81
CA TRP A 329 39.97 -5.10 11.24
C TRP A 329 40.04 -3.80 12.07
N PRO A 330 39.00 -3.48 12.87
CA PRO A 330 38.93 -2.21 13.58
C PRO A 330 39.68 -2.23 14.92
N GLY A 331 40.11 -3.41 15.38
CA GLY A 331 40.66 -3.62 16.73
C GLY A 331 39.59 -3.79 17.81
N TRP A 332 39.90 -4.60 18.84
CA TRP A 332 38.98 -5.03 19.90
C TRP A 332 38.27 -3.90 20.68
N ARG A 333 38.85 -2.70 20.74
CA ARG A 333 38.33 -1.56 21.52
C ARG A 333 37.99 -0.33 20.66
N SER A 334 37.87 -0.47 19.35
CA SER A 334 37.62 0.65 18.43
C SER A 334 36.36 0.45 17.59
N SER A 335 35.64 1.55 17.40
CA SER A 335 34.40 1.61 16.62
C SER A 335 34.64 1.82 15.12
N LYS A 336 35.78 2.38 14.72
CA LYS A 336 36.09 2.71 13.31
C LYS A 336 37.12 1.74 12.73
N ALA A 337 36.73 1.09 11.62
CA ALA A 337 37.66 0.47 10.71
C ALA A 337 38.43 1.58 9.95
N VAL A 338 39.73 1.39 9.73
CA VAL A 338 40.58 2.32 8.97
C VAL A 338 41.53 1.48 8.12
N ALA A 339 41.65 1.81 6.83
CA ALA A 339 42.56 1.12 5.93
C ALA A 339 44.01 1.20 6.43
N PRO A 340 44.74 0.08 6.48
CA PRO A 340 46.16 0.07 6.83
C PRO A 340 46.99 1.00 5.94
N GLN A 341 47.93 1.72 6.56
CA GLN A 341 48.75 2.72 5.86
C GLN A 341 49.93 2.05 5.15
N THR A 342 49.90 2.05 3.81
CA THR A 342 51.00 1.55 2.99
C THR A 342 52.14 2.57 2.96
N TYR A 343 53.07 2.47 3.91
CA TYR A 343 54.31 3.29 3.92
C TYR A 343 55.49 2.63 3.18
N THR A 344 55.34 1.39 2.77
CA THR A 344 56.35 0.58 2.09
C THR A 344 56.41 0.88 0.58
N SER A 345 57.58 0.65 -0.02
CA SER A 345 57.77 0.58 -1.49
C SER A 345 57.40 -0.79 -2.08
N ARG A 346 56.59 -1.57 -1.36
CA ARG A 346 56.13 -2.91 -1.70
C ARG A 346 54.61 -2.94 -1.72
N ALA A 347 54.04 -3.85 -2.50
CA ALA A 347 52.61 -4.10 -2.49
C ALA A 347 52.19 -4.84 -1.21
N MET A 348 51.08 -4.41 -0.62
CA MET A 348 50.43 -5.08 0.51
C MET A 348 49.22 -5.86 -0.01
N CYS A 349 49.13 -7.14 0.33
CA CYS A 349 48.07 -8.05 -0.08
C CYS A 349 46.98 -8.09 0.99
N THR A 350 45.71 -8.06 0.59
CA THR A 350 44.60 -8.21 1.55
C THR A 350 44.31 -9.68 1.82
N VAL A 351 44.13 -10.01 3.10
CA VAL A 351 43.70 -11.33 3.56
C VAL A 351 42.47 -11.19 4.44
N MET A 352 41.53 -12.13 4.34
CA MET A 352 40.47 -12.27 5.33
C MET A 352 41.03 -13.06 6.52
N ARG A 353 40.87 -12.56 7.75
CA ARG A 353 41.41 -13.16 8.97
C ARG A 353 40.35 -13.22 10.06
N ARG A 354 40.30 -14.35 10.78
CA ARG A 354 39.41 -14.59 11.94
C ARG A 354 40.11 -14.33 13.28
N TRP A 355 41.42 -14.61 13.35
CA TRP A 355 42.19 -14.65 14.60
C TRP A 355 43.13 -13.45 14.75
N PHE A 356 42.99 -12.71 15.85
CA PHE A 356 43.77 -11.51 16.15
C PHE A 356 44.33 -11.54 17.58
N SER A 357 45.45 -10.87 17.84
CA SER A 357 46.12 -10.84 19.15
C SER A 357 45.18 -10.38 20.28
N CYS A 358 45.11 -11.11 21.39
CA CYS A 358 44.20 -10.83 22.49
C CYS A 358 44.50 -9.47 23.20
N PRO A 359 43.48 -8.69 23.62
CA PRO A 359 43.65 -7.28 23.99
C PRO A 359 44.20 -6.98 25.40
N ASN A 360 44.77 -7.96 26.11
CA ASN A 360 45.22 -7.86 27.52
C ASN A 360 46.49 -8.71 27.81
N PHE A 361 47.51 -8.69 26.94
CA PHE A 361 48.79 -9.34 27.23
C PHE A 361 49.91 -8.29 27.29
N GLU A 362 50.28 -7.91 28.52
CA GLU A 362 51.51 -7.17 28.81
C GLU A 362 52.63 -8.19 29.07
N ASP A 363 53.81 -7.91 28.51
CA ASP A 363 55.10 -8.58 28.73
C ASP A 363 55.18 -10.13 28.67
N GLY A 364 55.61 -10.64 27.51
CA GLY A 364 56.77 -11.54 27.51
C GLY A 364 56.56 -13.05 27.31
N ALA A 365 55.37 -13.53 26.96
CA ALA A 365 55.16 -14.90 26.50
C ALA A 365 54.09 -14.97 25.39
N GLU A 366 54.32 -15.84 24.39
CA GLU A 366 53.46 -16.22 23.25
C GLU A 366 52.25 -15.31 22.91
N THR A 367 52.23 -14.74 21.71
CA THR A 367 51.14 -13.90 21.20
C THR A 367 49.84 -14.69 21.04
N ARG A 368 49.10 -14.84 22.13
CA ARG A 368 47.83 -15.56 22.17
C ARG A 368 46.82 -14.89 21.24
N LEU A 369 46.31 -15.67 20.30
CA LEU A 369 45.25 -15.25 19.39
C LEU A 369 43.88 -15.46 20.04
N CYS A 370 42.97 -14.55 19.73
CA CYS A 370 41.57 -14.55 20.12
C CYS A 370 40.70 -14.59 18.85
N ASP A 371 39.64 -15.40 18.87
CA ASP A 371 38.68 -15.55 17.79
C ASP A 371 37.74 -14.33 17.73
N ALA A 372 37.66 -13.66 16.58
CA ALA A 372 36.71 -12.58 16.33
C ALA A 372 35.29 -13.09 15.96
N GLN A 373 35.11 -14.40 15.79
CA GLN A 373 33.89 -15.12 15.38
C GLN A 373 33.34 -14.71 13.99
N TYR A 374 34.13 -13.96 13.22
CA TYR A 374 33.81 -13.32 11.95
C TYR A 374 35.12 -12.95 11.23
N TYR A 375 35.09 -12.82 9.90
CA TYR A 375 36.30 -12.51 9.12
C TYR A 375 36.38 -11.02 8.78
N PHE A 376 37.47 -10.40 9.21
CA PHE A 376 37.84 -9.02 8.89
C PHE A 376 39.03 -8.99 7.93
N TRP A 377 39.22 -7.88 7.23
CA TRP A 377 40.34 -7.70 6.31
C TRP A 377 41.58 -7.22 7.07
N ASP A 378 42.69 -7.89 6.82
CA ASP A 378 44.03 -7.62 7.34
C ASP A 378 45.03 -7.58 6.16
N VAL A 379 46.30 -7.24 6.41
CA VAL A 379 47.30 -7.04 5.34
C VAL A 379 48.62 -7.77 5.60
N GLU A 380 49.13 -8.43 4.56
CA GLU A 380 50.45 -9.08 4.56
C GLU A 380 51.30 -8.54 3.38
N ASP A 381 52.63 -8.56 3.47
CA ASP A 381 53.50 -8.17 2.35
C ASP A 381 53.41 -9.23 1.26
N CYS A 382 52.99 -8.85 0.05
CA CYS A 382 52.77 -9.78 -1.06
C CYS A 382 54.03 -10.61 -1.41
N GLY A 383 55.23 -10.10 -1.12
CA GLY A 383 56.50 -10.79 -1.35
C GLY A 383 56.92 -11.76 -0.23
N THR A 384 56.18 -11.83 0.88
CA THR A 384 56.48 -12.74 2.00
C THR A 384 55.24 -13.49 2.54
N MET A 385 54.06 -13.25 1.98
CA MET A 385 52.83 -13.99 2.27
C MET A 385 53.01 -15.48 1.96
N SER A 386 52.43 -16.37 2.77
CA SER A 386 52.64 -17.82 2.58
C SER A 386 51.89 -18.34 1.35
N ASN A 387 52.61 -19.09 0.51
CA ASN A 387 52.01 -19.87 -0.58
C ASN A 387 51.02 -20.95 -0.08
N THR A 388 51.04 -21.31 1.21
CA THR A 388 50.11 -22.29 1.79
C THR A 388 48.78 -21.71 2.26
N LEU A 389 48.50 -20.41 2.03
CA LEU A 389 47.21 -19.83 2.40
C LEU A 389 46.06 -20.42 1.58
N PRO A 390 44.96 -20.87 2.22
CA PRO A 390 43.70 -21.13 1.54
C PRO A 390 43.21 -19.90 0.77
N TYR A 391 42.51 -20.12 -0.35
CA TYR A 391 41.97 -19.05 -1.17
C TYR A 391 40.63 -19.43 -1.78
N ILE A 392 39.85 -18.42 -2.17
CA ILE A 392 38.54 -18.61 -2.78
C ILE A 392 38.58 -18.14 -4.23
N CYS A 393 38.23 -19.02 -5.16
CA CYS A 393 37.92 -18.63 -6.53
C CYS A 393 36.45 -18.22 -6.63
N LYS A 394 36.18 -17.12 -7.32
CA LYS A 394 34.88 -16.51 -7.52
C LYS A 394 34.58 -16.43 -9.01
N ARG A 395 33.40 -16.89 -9.43
CA ARG A 395 33.01 -16.94 -10.86
C ARG A 395 31.51 -16.64 -11.05
N PRO A 396 31.06 -16.21 -12.23
CA PRO A 396 29.63 -16.08 -12.52
C PRO A 396 28.92 -17.45 -12.49
N ALA A 397 27.64 -17.44 -12.10
CA ALA A 397 26.82 -18.64 -12.06
C ALA A 397 26.54 -19.22 -13.46
N ASN A 398 26.32 -20.54 -13.52
CA ASN A 398 25.97 -21.20 -14.78
C ASN A 398 24.55 -20.83 -15.19
N LYS A 399 24.35 -20.44 -16.46
CA LYS A 399 23.03 -20.05 -16.99
C LYS A 399 22.13 -21.26 -17.24
N ILE A 400 21.65 -21.86 -16.15
CA ILE A 400 20.80 -23.05 -16.16
C ILE A 400 19.35 -22.78 -16.59
N GLY A 401 18.95 -21.51 -16.75
CA GLY A 401 17.55 -21.14 -17.02
C GLY A 401 16.65 -21.45 -15.82
N CYS A 402 15.37 -21.75 -16.08
CA CYS A 402 14.37 -21.96 -15.04
C CYS A 402 13.32 -23.00 -15.45
N VAL A 403 12.56 -23.51 -14.47
CA VAL A 403 11.52 -24.53 -14.67
C VAL A 403 10.14 -23.90 -14.75
N VAL A 404 9.35 -24.29 -15.75
CA VAL A 404 7.90 -24.04 -15.78
C VAL A 404 7.18 -25.30 -15.31
N ASP A 405 6.27 -25.13 -14.34
CA ASP A 405 5.46 -26.17 -13.72
C ASP A 405 6.32 -27.37 -13.25
N SER A 406 6.12 -28.58 -13.77
CA SER A 406 6.92 -29.77 -13.40
C SER A 406 8.23 -29.93 -14.19
N GLY A 407 8.48 -29.10 -15.21
CA GLY A 407 9.74 -29.08 -15.94
C GLY A 407 9.94 -30.15 -17.01
N VAL A 408 8.87 -30.77 -17.53
CA VAL A 408 8.94 -31.72 -18.67
C VAL A 408 9.66 -31.11 -19.88
N ASN A 409 9.36 -29.85 -20.17
CA ASN A 409 9.96 -29.08 -21.27
C ASN A 409 11.27 -28.36 -20.87
N TYR A 410 11.82 -28.62 -19.67
CA TYR A 410 13.10 -28.05 -19.26
C TYR A 410 14.24 -28.60 -20.13
N ARG A 411 15.01 -27.70 -20.75
CA ARG A 411 16.18 -28.02 -21.58
C ARG A 411 17.44 -27.26 -21.16
N GLY A 412 17.42 -26.61 -20.00
CA GLY A 412 18.55 -25.84 -19.49
C GLY A 412 19.74 -26.70 -19.03
N GLY A 413 20.84 -26.01 -18.69
CA GLY A 413 22.16 -26.60 -18.43
C GLY A 413 22.47 -27.03 -17.00
N ALA A 414 21.49 -27.22 -16.12
CA ALA A 414 21.74 -27.71 -14.76
C ALA A 414 22.33 -29.13 -14.79
N ASN A 415 23.51 -29.34 -14.20
CA ASN A 415 24.24 -30.61 -14.15
C ASN A 415 24.69 -31.02 -12.73
N VAL A 416 24.17 -30.35 -11.70
CA VAL A 416 24.43 -30.62 -10.28
C VAL A 416 23.09 -30.76 -9.56
N SER A 417 22.97 -31.74 -8.65
CA SER A 417 21.72 -31.99 -7.91
C SER A 417 21.50 -30.98 -6.78
N ALA A 418 20.34 -31.04 -6.12
CA ALA A 418 20.03 -30.24 -4.94
C ALA A 418 20.96 -30.53 -3.72
N SER A 419 21.75 -31.61 -3.75
CA SER A 419 22.74 -31.94 -2.72
C SER A 419 24.15 -31.37 -3.01
N GLY A 420 24.35 -30.71 -4.16
CA GLY A 420 25.67 -30.24 -4.60
C GLY A 420 26.53 -31.32 -5.26
N THR A 421 25.97 -32.49 -5.59
CA THR A 421 26.70 -33.58 -6.27
C THR A 421 26.52 -33.56 -7.78
N LEU A 422 27.55 -33.99 -8.52
CA LEU A 422 27.54 -33.99 -9.99
C LEU A 422 26.56 -35.03 -10.54
N CYS A 423 25.76 -34.63 -11.52
CA CYS A 423 24.90 -35.54 -12.27
C CYS A 423 25.74 -36.46 -13.18
N LEU A 424 25.42 -37.75 -13.19
CA LEU A 424 25.95 -38.74 -14.12
C LEU A 424 25.38 -38.50 -15.53
N SER A 425 26.14 -38.84 -16.57
CA SER A 425 25.66 -38.81 -17.96
C SER A 425 24.55 -39.86 -18.18
N TRP A 426 23.49 -39.49 -18.90
CA TRP A 426 22.40 -40.41 -19.24
C TRP A 426 22.83 -41.56 -20.16
N ASP A 427 23.93 -41.38 -20.92
CA ASP A 427 24.56 -42.43 -21.73
C ASP A 427 25.59 -43.27 -20.95
N SER A 428 25.70 -43.08 -19.64
CA SER A 428 26.51 -43.98 -18.80
C SER A 428 25.98 -45.41 -18.87
N LYS A 429 26.88 -46.38 -19.07
CA LYS A 429 26.57 -47.82 -19.04
C LYS A 429 25.94 -48.28 -17.72
N GLU A 430 26.12 -47.52 -16.65
CA GLU A 430 25.56 -47.77 -15.32
C GLU A 430 24.12 -47.22 -15.19
N VAL A 431 23.80 -46.15 -15.93
CA VAL A 431 22.49 -45.46 -15.91
C VAL A 431 21.53 -46.07 -16.94
N GLU A 432 22.03 -46.48 -18.11
CA GLU A 432 21.22 -47.06 -19.18
C GLU A 432 20.26 -48.18 -18.72
N PRO A 433 20.66 -49.17 -17.90
CA PRO A 433 19.76 -50.24 -17.45
C PRO A 433 18.55 -49.71 -16.65
N LEU A 434 18.71 -48.62 -15.91
CA LEU A 434 17.66 -48.01 -15.09
C LEU A 434 16.61 -47.27 -15.96
N LEU A 435 17.02 -46.76 -17.12
CA LEU A 435 16.14 -46.02 -18.04
C LEU A 435 15.25 -46.92 -18.91
N ARG A 436 15.70 -48.14 -19.25
CA ARG A 436 15.07 -49.04 -20.24
C ARG A 436 13.60 -49.42 -19.95
N TYR A 437 13.14 -49.29 -18.70
CA TYR A 437 11.76 -49.58 -18.31
C TYR A 437 10.87 -48.34 -18.17
N GLN A 438 11.39 -47.12 -18.39
CA GLN A 438 10.67 -45.86 -18.15
C GLN A 438 10.44 -45.00 -19.40
N ILE A 439 11.30 -45.10 -20.42
CA ILE A 439 11.37 -44.15 -21.56
C ILE A 439 11.63 -44.94 -22.85
N SER A 440 11.09 -44.50 -24.00
CA SER A 440 11.39 -45.14 -25.29
C SER A 440 12.78 -44.79 -25.83
N ASP A 441 13.39 -45.71 -26.61
CA ASP A 441 14.70 -45.48 -27.24
C ASP A 441 14.73 -44.27 -28.20
N ALA A 442 13.57 -43.87 -28.74
CA ALA A 442 13.44 -42.69 -29.58
C ALA A 442 13.53 -41.39 -28.76
N GLU A 443 12.79 -41.31 -27.65
CA GLU A 443 12.79 -40.14 -26.76
C GLU A 443 14.13 -39.98 -26.05
N LYS A 444 14.75 -41.09 -25.62
CA LYS A 444 16.11 -41.10 -25.06
C LYS A 444 17.13 -40.46 -26.01
N LYS A 445 17.14 -40.86 -27.28
CA LYS A 445 18.04 -40.31 -28.30
C LYS A 445 17.78 -38.83 -28.59
N LEU A 446 16.53 -38.37 -28.49
CA LEU A 446 16.15 -36.98 -28.78
C LEU A 446 16.37 -36.02 -27.60
N THR A 447 16.36 -36.49 -26.35
CA THR A 447 16.28 -35.62 -25.16
C THR A 447 17.34 -35.84 -24.08
N LEU A 448 18.06 -36.98 -24.09
CA LEU A 448 19.00 -37.36 -23.02
C LEU A 448 20.45 -37.55 -23.50
N SER A 449 20.64 -37.94 -24.77
CA SER A 449 21.94 -38.32 -25.33
C SER A 449 22.95 -37.16 -25.34
N GLY A 450 24.22 -37.49 -25.09
CA GLY A 450 25.37 -36.58 -25.16
C GLY A 450 25.58 -35.65 -23.96
N HIS A 451 24.76 -35.71 -22.91
CA HIS A 451 24.87 -34.77 -21.78
C HIS A 451 24.49 -35.36 -20.42
N ASN A 452 24.86 -34.68 -19.32
CA ASN A 452 24.47 -35.01 -17.94
C ASN A 452 23.45 -34.04 -17.31
N TYR A 453 22.75 -33.24 -18.13
CA TYR A 453 21.83 -32.23 -17.61
C TYR A 453 20.54 -32.82 -17.01
N CYS A 454 20.02 -32.21 -15.95
CA CYS A 454 18.79 -32.58 -15.27
C CYS A 454 17.57 -32.50 -16.21
N ARG A 455 16.66 -33.48 -16.13
CA ARG A 455 15.44 -33.59 -16.95
C ARG A 455 14.28 -34.16 -16.13
N ASN A 456 13.05 -33.93 -16.56
CA ASN A 456 11.86 -34.65 -16.08
C ASN A 456 11.28 -35.43 -17.26
N VAL A 457 11.76 -36.67 -17.46
CA VAL A 457 11.54 -37.40 -18.72
C VAL A 457 10.16 -38.05 -18.78
N ALA A 458 9.69 -38.62 -17.66
CA ALA A 458 8.43 -39.34 -17.59
C ALA A 458 7.20 -38.46 -17.30
N ALA A 459 7.41 -37.16 -17.03
CA ALA A 459 6.40 -36.19 -16.58
C ALA A 459 5.66 -36.52 -15.26
N THR A 460 5.90 -37.70 -14.67
CA THR A 460 5.34 -38.16 -13.40
C THR A 460 5.98 -37.48 -12.18
N ASP A 461 7.22 -37.01 -12.30
CA ASP A 461 7.95 -36.37 -11.22
C ASP A 461 7.56 -34.90 -11.05
N LYS A 462 7.66 -34.39 -9.81
CA LYS A 462 7.31 -33.00 -9.48
C LYS A 462 8.30 -31.98 -10.05
N TYR A 463 9.57 -32.33 -10.18
CA TYR A 463 10.66 -31.46 -10.64
C TYR A 463 11.69 -32.25 -11.46
N PRO A 464 12.52 -31.60 -12.30
CA PRO A 464 13.64 -32.25 -12.97
C PRO A 464 14.65 -32.86 -11.99
N TRP A 465 15.26 -33.96 -12.41
CA TRP A 465 16.17 -34.76 -11.60
C TRP A 465 17.33 -35.30 -12.45
N CYS A 466 18.30 -35.90 -11.79
CA CYS A 466 19.37 -36.66 -12.41
C CYS A 466 19.77 -37.86 -11.53
N PHE A 467 20.66 -38.72 -12.04
CA PHE A 467 21.30 -39.75 -11.24
C PHE A 467 22.62 -39.24 -10.68
N THR A 468 22.89 -39.50 -9.41
CA THR A 468 24.13 -39.17 -8.71
C THR A 468 24.74 -40.45 -8.13
N ARG A 469 26.06 -40.46 -7.89
CA ARG A 469 26.75 -41.58 -7.22
C ARG A 469 27.01 -41.24 -5.76
N LYS A 470 26.54 -42.08 -4.85
CA LYS A 470 26.62 -41.85 -3.40
C LYS A 470 26.89 -43.17 -2.68
N THR A 471 28.07 -43.28 -2.06
CA THR A 471 28.53 -44.49 -1.32
C THR A 471 28.21 -45.78 -2.08
N ASP A 472 28.80 -45.89 -3.28
CA ASP A 472 28.67 -47.00 -4.25
C ASP A 472 27.26 -47.35 -4.78
N ALA A 473 26.22 -46.64 -4.34
CA ALA A 473 24.89 -46.68 -4.95
C ALA A 473 24.69 -45.57 -6.00
N ILE A 474 23.86 -45.84 -7.00
CA ILE A 474 23.33 -44.83 -7.92
C ILE A 474 21.94 -44.42 -7.42
N THR A 475 21.82 -43.14 -7.06
CA THR A 475 20.59 -42.56 -6.48
C THR A 475 20.00 -41.53 -7.43
N LYS A 476 18.66 -41.52 -7.55
CA LYS A 476 17.92 -40.43 -8.21
C LYS A 476 17.79 -39.26 -7.23
N GLU A 477 18.34 -38.11 -7.58
CA GLU A 477 18.22 -36.87 -6.80
C GLU A 477 17.58 -35.76 -7.66
N TYR A 478 16.70 -34.96 -7.06
CA TYR A 478 16.14 -33.78 -7.71
C TYR A 478 17.19 -32.68 -7.88
N CYS A 479 17.05 -31.85 -8.90
CA CYS A 479 17.92 -30.70 -9.11
C CYS A 479 17.25 -29.42 -8.62
N ASP A 480 18.02 -28.60 -7.90
CA ASP A 480 17.56 -27.32 -7.35
C ASP A 480 17.63 -26.22 -8.42
N ILE A 481 16.71 -26.29 -9.37
CA ILE A 481 16.56 -25.32 -10.46
C ILE A 481 15.48 -24.32 -10.02
N PRO A 482 15.67 -22.99 -10.17
CA PRO A 482 14.62 -22.04 -9.85
C PRO A 482 13.39 -22.34 -10.71
N GLN A 483 12.21 -22.36 -10.09
CA GLN A 483 10.99 -22.12 -10.84
C GLN A 483 11.17 -20.81 -11.59
N CYS A 484 10.75 -20.76 -12.85
CA CYS A 484 10.67 -19.49 -13.54
C CYS A 484 9.83 -18.56 -12.69
N ALA A 485 10.27 -17.32 -12.57
CA ALA A 485 9.29 -16.27 -12.64
C ALA A 485 8.51 -16.51 -13.96
N ARG A 486 7.35 -17.18 -13.86
CA ARG A 486 6.16 -16.61 -14.50
C ARG A 486 6.28 -15.14 -14.15
N GLU A 487 6.42 -14.27 -15.14
CA GLU A 487 6.31 -12.84 -14.91
C GLU A 487 5.15 -12.68 -13.94
N LYS A 488 5.36 -12.06 -12.76
CA LYS A 488 4.24 -11.64 -11.91
C LYS A 488 3.47 -10.73 -12.84
N SER A 489 2.38 -11.17 -13.50
CA SER A 489 2.21 -10.97 -14.96
C SER A 489 2.13 -9.51 -15.38
N ALA A 490 3.31 -8.90 -15.59
CA ALA A 490 3.62 -7.47 -15.32
C ALA A 490 2.72 -6.81 -14.24
N ARG A 491 2.53 -7.48 -13.10
CA ARG A 491 1.23 -7.82 -12.44
C ARG A 491 0.18 -6.81 -12.83
N TYR A 492 -0.41 -7.04 -14.01
CA TYR A 492 -0.93 -5.99 -14.89
C TYR A 492 -1.45 -4.87 -14.03
N VAL A 493 -0.61 -3.82 -13.89
CA VAL A 493 -1.12 -2.51 -13.54
C VAL A 493 -1.84 -2.08 -14.81
N GLU A 494 -2.99 -2.74 -15.02
CA GLU A 494 -4.12 -2.22 -15.75
C GLU A 494 -4.14 -0.76 -15.35
N TYR A 495 -3.81 0.10 -16.32
CA TYR A 495 -3.52 1.50 -16.06
C TYR A 495 -4.86 2.19 -15.86
N ALA A 496 -5.50 1.78 -14.77
CA ALA A 496 -6.74 2.23 -14.23
C ALA A 496 -6.46 3.65 -13.76
N CYS A 497 -6.73 4.56 -14.68
CA CYS A 497 -6.89 5.96 -14.38
C CYS A 497 -7.71 6.07 -13.08
N LYS A 498 -7.35 7.04 -12.22
CA LYS A 498 -8.06 7.30 -10.95
C LYS A 498 -9.58 7.28 -11.18
N PRO A 499 -10.42 6.92 -10.18
CA PRO A 499 -11.86 6.71 -10.39
C PRO A 499 -12.60 7.83 -11.15
N GLU A 500 -12.10 9.06 -11.15
CA GLU A 500 -12.65 10.21 -11.89
C GLU A 500 -12.21 10.31 -13.38
N HIS A 501 -11.43 9.37 -13.90
CA HIS A 501 -10.77 9.44 -15.22
C HIS A 501 -11.08 8.21 -16.10
N PHE A 502 -10.80 8.33 -17.40
CA PHE A 502 -11.08 7.37 -18.48
C PHE A 502 -9.82 7.11 -19.30
N SER A 503 -9.59 5.86 -19.73
CA SER A 503 -8.39 5.47 -20.50
C SER A 503 -8.63 5.42 -22.01
N CYS A 504 -7.77 6.09 -22.78
CA CYS A 504 -7.85 6.17 -24.25
C CYS A 504 -7.46 4.88 -25.00
N LYS A 505 -7.38 3.75 -24.29
CA LYS A 505 -7.01 2.38 -24.72
C LYS A 505 -5.66 2.13 -25.42
N THR A 506 -5.07 3.06 -26.17
CA THR A 506 -3.92 2.72 -27.06
C THR A 506 -2.55 3.25 -26.64
N ASN A 507 -2.44 4.14 -25.64
CA ASN A 507 -1.16 4.77 -25.22
C ASN A 507 -1.05 5.03 -23.69
N ASN A 508 -1.87 4.39 -22.85
CA ASN A 508 -1.98 4.68 -21.40
C ASN A 508 -2.36 6.14 -21.05
N GLU A 509 -2.88 6.91 -22.01
CA GLU A 509 -3.45 8.25 -21.78
C GLU A 509 -4.72 8.16 -20.92
N CYS A 510 -4.82 9.05 -19.92
CA CYS A 510 -5.94 9.16 -19.01
C CYS A 510 -6.53 10.58 -19.04
N ILE A 511 -7.78 10.72 -19.49
CA ILE A 511 -8.52 11.99 -19.47
C ILE A 511 -9.55 12.00 -18.33
N PRO A 512 -9.94 13.15 -17.76
CA PRO A 512 -11.10 13.25 -16.86
C PRO A 512 -12.37 12.69 -17.51
N LYS A 513 -13.25 12.04 -16.73
CA LYS A 513 -14.53 11.49 -17.25
C LYS A 513 -15.43 12.53 -17.91
N GLU A 514 -15.33 13.79 -17.49
CA GLU A 514 -15.99 14.95 -18.08
C GLU A 514 -15.68 15.15 -19.58
N LYS A 515 -14.49 14.71 -20.03
CA LYS A 515 -14.01 14.86 -21.40
C LYS A 515 -14.40 13.71 -22.34
N VAL A 516 -15.06 12.66 -21.83
CA VAL A 516 -15.52 11.53 -22.65
C VAL A 516 -16.81 11.90 -23.37
N CYS A 517 -16.88 11.69 -24.69
CA CYS A 517 -18.05 12.00 -25.51
C CYS A 517 -18.51 13.47 -25.35
N ASN A 518 -17.58 14.43 -25.32
CA ASN A 518 -17.83 15.87 -25.20
C ASN A 518 -17.90 16.59 -26.58
N SER A 519 -17.77 15.85 -27.69
CA SER A 519 -17.64 16.35 -29.07
C SER A 519 -16.30 17.02 -29.39
N HIS A 520 -15.24 16.63 -28.68
CA HIS A 520 -13.85 17.01 -28.91
C HIS A 520 -12.94 15.78 -28.72
N PRO A 521 -12.01 15.49 -29.64
CA PRO A 521 -11.05 14.40 -29.46
C PRO A 521 -9.96 14.84 -28.46
N ASP A 522 -10.19 14.58 -27.17
CA ASP A 522 -9.27 14.82 -26.06
C ASP A 522 -8.26 13.66 -25.89
N CYS A 523 -8.58 12.46 -26.38
CA CYS A 523 -7.63 11.37 -26.60
C CYS A 523 -6.85 11.54 -27.92
N SER A 524 -5.56 11.19 -27.96
CA SER A 524 -4.71 11.33 -29.17
C SER A 524 -5.18 10.51 -30.39
N ASN A 525 -6.09 9.57 -30.18
CA ASN A 525 -6.71 8.72 -31.19
C ASN A 525 -8.21 9.05 -31.42
N GLY A 526 -8.78 10.01 -30.70
CA GLY A 526 -10.22 10.29 -30.67
C GLY A 526 -11.07 9.07 -30.32
N PHE A 527 -10.65 8.23 -29.35
CA PHE A 527 -11.38 7.04 -28.91
C PHE A 527 -12.48 7.34 -27.88
N ASP A 528 -12.29 8.39 -27.09
CA ASP A 528 -13.29 9.07 -26.25
C ASP A 528 -14.57 9.47 -26.99
N GLU A 529 -14.48 9.83 -28.26
CA GLU A 529 -15.64 10.14 -29.13
C GLU A 529 -16.18 8.92 -29.91
N ARG A 530 -15.59 7.72 -29.75
CA ARG A 530 -16.00 6.52 -30.48
C ARG A 530 -16.89 5.62 -29.63
N ASN A 531 -18.06 5.27 -30.19
CA ASN A 531 -19.06 4.39 -29.58
C ASN A 531 -19.68 4.96 -28.28
N CYS A 532 -19.92 6.27 -28.26
CA CYS A 532 -20.77 6.94 -27.29
C CYS A 532 -22.20 6.38 -27.37
N THR A 533 -22.58 5.50 -26.44
CA THR A 533 -23.95 4.96 -26.39
C THR A 533 -24.93 6.06 -26.00
N ASP A 534 -26.02 6.20 -26.74
CA ASP A 534 -26.90 7.36 -26.62
C ASP A 534 -27.61 7.40 -25.26
N THR A 535 -27.16 8.31 -24.40
CA THR A 535 -27.69 8.53 -23.05
C THR A 535 -29.15 8.95 -23.05
N LEU A 536 -29.67 9.48 -24.16
CA LEU A 536 -31.07 9.88 -24.32
C LEU A 536 -32.03 8.69 -24.31
N LEU A 537 -31.57 7.47 -24.62
CA LEU A 537 -32.37 6.24 -24.54
C LEU A 537 -32.88 5.95 -23.12
N LYS A 538 -32.23 6.48 -22.07
CA LYS A 538 -32.66 6.36 -20.67
C LYS A 538 -33.83 7.29 -20.31
N PHE A 539 -34.16 8.27 -21.16
CA PHE A 539 -35.24 9.22 -20.95
C PHE A 539 -36.47 8.87 -21.80
N THR A 540 -37.65 9.30 -21.35
CA THR A 540 -38.83 9.52 -22.20
C THR A 540 -38.81 10.96 -22.69
N HIS A 541 -39.16 11.17 -23.95
CA HIS A 541 -39.08 12.47 -24.63
C HIS A 541 -40.48 12.93 -25.02
N ILE A 542 -40.81 14.19 -24.73
CA ILE A 542 -42.03 14.86 -25.19
C ILE A 542 -41.64 16.17 -25.86
N THR A 543 -41.95 16.29 -27.15
CA THR A 543 -41.64 17.49 -27.93
C THR A 543 -42.54 18.67 -27.56
N HIS A 544 -42.06 19.88 -27.87
CA HIS A 544 -42.82 21.13 -27.75
C HIS A 544 -43.46 21.35 -26.36
N SER A 545 -42.74 21.00 -25.31
CA SER A 545 -43.22 20.90 -23.93
C SER A 545 -42.19 21.42 -22.93
N LYS A 546 -42.66 22.10 -21.88
CA LYS A 546 -41.82 22.52 -20.74
C LYS A 546 -42.51 22.26 -19.40
N LEU A 547 -41.74 21.84 -18.41
CA LEU A 547 -42.11 21.93 -17.00
C LEU A 547 -41.60 23.28 -16.44
N PRO A 548 -42.46 24.18 -15.93
CA PRO A 548 -42.05 25.44 -15.33
C PRO A 548 -42.06 25.41 -13.80
N GLY A 549 -41.09 26.06 -13.15
CA GLY A 549 -41.12 26.36 -11.71
C GLY A 549 -40.62 25.26 -10.78
N TYR A 550 -40.20 24.13 -11.34
CA TYR A 550 -39.54 23.01 -10.64
C TYR A 550 -38.07 22.93 -11.05
N ASP A 551 -37.43 24.10 -11.20
CA ASP A 551 -36.15 24.28 -11.88
C ASP A 551 -34.98 24.37 -10.87
N ILE A 552 -34.15 23.33 -10.80
CA ILE A 552 -32.97 23.26 -9.91
C ILE A 552 -31.86 24.19 -10.43
N GLU A 553 -31.51 24.07 -11.71
CA GLU A 553 -30.37 24.76 -12.32
C GLU A 553 -30.62 25.04 -13.80
N ILE A 554 -30.15 26.20 -14.28
CA ILE A 554 -30.27 26.65 -15.67
C ILE A 554 -28.87 26.75 -16.30
N ILE A 555 -28.50 25.73 -17.06
CA ILE A 555 -27.18 25.57 -17.69
C ILE A 555 -27.24 26.11 -19.13
N LYS A 556 -26.37 27.08 -19.45
CA LYS A 556 -26.36 27.81 -20.73
C LYS A 556 -25.30 27.29 -21.69
N ASN A 557 -25.57 27.37 -23.00
CA ASN A 557 -24.69 26.93 -24.08
C ASN A 557 -24.17 25.49 -23.91
N THR A 558 -25.06 24.58 -23.54
CA THR A 558 -24.76 23.15 -23.36
C THR A 558 -25.46 22.30 -24.42
N THR A 559 -25.05 21.05 -24.59
CA THR A 559 -25.72 20.10 -25.50
C THR A 559 -26.79 19.30 -24.77
N ILE A 560 -27.79 18.82 -25.51
CA ILE A 560 -28.83 17.91 -25.00
C ILE A 560 -28.24 16.67 -24.30
N SER A 561 -27.20 16.07 -24.89
CA SER A 561 -26.54 14.88 -24.33
C SER A 561 -25.71 15.19 -23.07
N ALA A 562 -25.14 16.39 -22.95
CA ALA A 562 -24.48 16.84 -21.72
C ALA A 562 -25.52 17.09 -20.61
N CYS A 563 -26.62 17.79 -20.92
CA CYS A 563 -27.75 17.99 -20.00
C CYS A 563 -28.29 16.65 -19.44
N ALA A 564 -28.45 15.65 -20.31
CA ALA A 564 -28.87 14.30 -19.93
C ALA A 564 -27.89 13.59 -18.98
N ARG A 565 -26.58 13.77 -19.13
CA ARG A 565 -25.57 13.21 -18.20
C ARG A 565 -25.60 13.90 -16.84
N ILE A 566 -25.75 15.22 -16.81
CA ILE A 566 -25.82 15.98 -15.56
C ILE A 566 -27.06 15.57 -14.77
N CYS A 567 -28.22 15.38 -15.42
CA CYS A 567 -29.42 14.88 -14.75
C CYS A 567 -29.31 13.41 -14.27
N ILE A 568 -28.54 12.56 -14.96
CA ILE A 568 -28.26 11.19 -14.47
C ILE A 568 -27.36 11.21 -13.22
N ASN A 569 -26.37 12.10 -13.18
CA ASN A 569 -25.36 12.14 -12.12
C ASN A 569 -25.82 12.94 -10.88
N ASN A 570 -26.75 13.89 -11.03
CA ASN A 570 -27.40 14.57 -9.92
C ASN A 570 -28.48 13.66 -9.30
N GLU A 571 -28.49 13.49 -7.98
CA GLU A 571 -29.46 12.60 -7.31
C GLU A 571 -30.89 13.20 -7.26
N ASP A 572 -31.00 14.52 -7.17
CA ASP A 572 -32.29 15.24 -7.08
C ASP A 572 -33.00 15.35 -8.45
N CYS A 573 -32.25 15.34 -9.56
CA CYS A 573 -32.82 15.53 -10.89
C CYS A 573 -33.72 14.35 -11.32
N ARG A 574 -34.97 14.62 -11.69
CA ARG A 574 -35.93 13.63 -12.22
C ARG A 574 -36.26 13.85 -13.69
N SER A 575 -36.22 15.09 -14.14
CA SER A 575 -36.46 15.48 -15.52
C SER A 575 -35.63 16.70 -15.90
N PHE A 576 -35.57 17.03 -17.19
CA PHE A 576 -35.03 18.29 -17.67
C PHE A 576 -35.80 18.81 -18.88
N THR A 577 -35.79 20.12 -19.09
CA THR A 577 -36.27 20.76 -20.33
C THR A 577 -35.10 21.40 -21.08
N TYR A 578 -35.08 21.29 -22.41
CA TYR A 578 -34.03 21.87 -23.25
C TYR A 578 -34.61 22.84 -24.30
N SER A 579 -34.03 24.05 -24.41
CA SER A 579 -34.32 24.99 -25.50
C SER A 579 -33.37 24.71 -26.68
N LEU A 580 -33.94 24.27 -27.80
CA LEU A 580 -33.22 24.05 -29.07
C LEU A 580 -32.64 25.35 -29.62
N LYS A 581 -33.35 26.48 -29.43
CA LYS A 581 -32.99 27.80 -29.96
C LYS A 581 -31.81 28.42 -29.20
N ASP A 582 -31.85 28.35 -27.87
CA ASP A 582 -30.93 29.09 -27.00
C ASP A 582 -29.82 28.19 -26.41
N LYS A 583 -29.84 26.88 -26.70
CA LYS A 583 -28.94 25.86 -26.14
C LYS A 583 -28.91 25.88 -24.60
N MET A 584 -30.08 26.06 -24.00
CA MET A 584 -30.25 26.12 -22.54
C MET A 584 -30.90 24.85 -22.01
N CYS A 585 -30.27 24.24 -21.02
CA CYS A 585 -30.72 23.11 -20.24
C CYS A 585 -31.31 23.61 -18.91
N TRP A 586 -32.48 23.12 -18.53
CA TRP A 586 -33.16 23.43 -17.28
C TRP A 586 -33.38 22.10 -16.55
N LEU A 587 -32.61 21.84 -15.49
CA LEU A 587 -32.72 20.61 -14.69
C LEU A 587 -33.86 20.73 -13.69
N SER A 588 -34.60 19.65 -13.45
CA SER A 588 -35.81 19.68 -12.62
C SER A 588 -35.89 18.54 -11.60
N ASP A 589 -36.31 18.88 -10.37
CA ASP A 589 -36.46 17.95 -9.23
C ASP A 589 -37.74 17.11 -9.29
N SER A 590 -38.69 17.56 -10.12
CA SER A 590 -40.01 17.00 -10.29
C SER A 590 -40.18 16.32 -11.65
N ASN A 591 -41.33 15.68 -11.85
CA ASN A 591 -41.70 14.97 -13.08
C ASN A 591 -43.21 15.10 -13.33
N ILE A 592 -43.74 14.48 -14.41
CA ILE A 592 -45.17 14.62 -14.75
C ILE A 592 -46.07 14.09 -13.64
N GLY A 593 -45.79 12.88 -13.13
CA GLY A 593 -46.60 12.25 -12.09
C GLY A 593 -46.60 12.98 -10.74
N LEU A 594 -45.55 13.75 -10.43
CA LEU A 594 -45.45 14.56 -9.21
C LEU A 594 -46.08 15.95 -9.35
N SER A 595 -45.97 16.59 -10.52
CA SER A 595 -46.36 18.00 -10.71
C SER A 595 -47.67 18.19 -11.47
N GLY A 596 -47.95 17.39 -12.51
CA GLY A 596 -48.98 17.68 -13.53
C GLY A 596 -48.74 18.95 -14.35
N ALA A 597 -47.65 19.69 -14.12
CA ALA A 597 -47.51 21.08 -14.55
C ALA A 597 -46.89 21.29 -15.95
N VAL A 598 -46.82 20.24 -16.78
CA VAL A 598 -46.17 20.33 -18.10
C VAL A 598 -47.03 21.11 -19.10
N VAL A 599 -46.55 22.29 -19.48
CA VAL A 599 -47.14 23.13 -20.53
C VAL A 599 -46.73 22.59 -21.89
N LYS A 600 -47.72 22.22 -22.70
CA LYS A 600 -47.58 21.67 -24.05
C LYS A 600 -47.90 22.73 -25.11
N GLY A 601 -47.28 22.64 -26.29
CA GLY A 601 -47.46 23.59 -27.39
C GLY A 601 -46.43 24.73 -27.43
N LEU A 602 -45.28 24.56 -26.77
CA LEU A 602 -44.20 25.54 -26.75
C LEU A 602 -43.14 25.18 -27.81
N GLU A 603 -43.16 25.85 -28.96
CA GLU A 603 -42.17 25.64 -30.02
C GLU A 603 -40.73 25.85 -29.51
N ASN A 604 -39.80 25.00 -29.97
CA ASN A 604 -38.37 24.99 -29.63
C ASN A 604 -38.01 24.53 -28.19
N TRP A 605 -38.97 24.08 -27.37
CA TRP A 605 -38.71 23.49 -26.05
C TRP A 605 -39.08 22.01 -26.03
N ASP A 606 -38.17 21.14 -25.61
CA ASP A 606 -38.42 19.71 -25.49
C ASP A 606 -38.15 19.21 -24.06
N TYR A 607 -39.00 18.31 -23.56
CA TYR A 607 -38.97 17.79 -22.18
C TYR A 607 -38.53 16.33 -22.13
N TYR A 608 -37.68 16.00 -21.16
CA TYR A 608 -37.04 14.69 -20.99
C TYR A 608 -37.15 14.19 -19.54
N GLU A 609 -37.82 13.06 -19.33
CA GLU A 609 -38.03 12.46 -18.01
C GLU A 609 -37.26 11.14 -17.85
N LEU A 610 -36.60 10.94 -16.72
CA LEU A 610 -35.71 9.79 -16.51
C LEU A 610 -36.51 8.51 -16.15
N LYS A 611 -36.43 7.46 -16.98
CA LYS A 611 -37.22 6.21 -16.85
C LYS A 611 -37.02 5.43 -15.53
N SER A 612 -35.96 5.72 -14.78
CA SER A 612 -35.70 5.13 -13.45
C SER A 612 -36.24 5.96 -12.29
N ARG A 613 -36.61 7.23 -12.51
CA ARG A 613 -37.18 8.15 -11.50
C ARG A 613 -38.62 8.61 -11.86
N SER A 614 -39.18 8.15 -12.98
CA SER A 614 -40.57 8.36 -13.39
C SER A 614 -41.55 7.64 -12.46
N LEU A 615 -42.57 8.35 -11.98
CA LEU A 615 -43.58 7.79 -11.08
C LEU A 615 -44.58 6.93 -11.88
N ARG A 616 -44.74 5.65 -11.49
CA ARG A 616 -45.74 4.76 -12.10
C ARG A 616 -47.00 4.71 -11.25
N CYS A 617 -48.12 5.08 -11.84
CA CYS A 617 -49.38 5.29 -11.13
C CYS A 617 -50.28 4.05 -11.15
N GLU A 618 -49.68 2.87 -10.94
CA GLU A 618 -50.32 1.56 -11.11
C GLU A 618 -51.37 1.25 -10.02
N ASN A 619 -51.40 2.04 -8.92
CA ASN A 619 -52.38 1.94 -7.82
C ASN A 619 -52.85 3.32 -7.32
N SER A 620 -52.87 4.35 -8.17
CA SER A 620 -53.19 5.73 -7.80
C SER A 620 -54.10 6.42 -8.82
N PHE A 621 -54.87 7.41 -8.36
CA PHE A 621 -55.72 8.22 -9.23
C PHE A 621 -54.88 9.20 -10.06
N VAL A 622 -55.23 9.37 -11.33
CA VAL A 622 -54.50 10.23 -12.26
C VAL A 622 -55.38 11.43 -12.61
N CYS A 623 -54.93 12.62 -12.24
CA CYS A 623 -55.53 13.91 -12.59
C CYS A 623 -55.53 14.14 -14.11
N ALA A 624 -56.42 15.00 -14.63
CA ALA A 624 -56.47 15.28 -16.06
C ALA A 624 -55.16 15.89 -16.62
N ASN A 625 -54.42 16.62 -15.78
CA ASN A 625 -53.08 17.13 -16.07
C ASN A 625 -51.94 16.07 -16.01
N GLY A 626 -52.22 14.84 -15.57
CA GLY A 626 -51.25 13.74 -15.47
C GLY A 626 -50.53 13.60 -14.12
N LYS A 627 -50.83 14.45 -13.13
CA LYS A 627 -50.39 14.25 -11.73
C LYS A 627 -51.05 13.01 -11.14
N CYS A 628 -50.35 12.31 -10.24
CA CYS A 628 -50.85 11.09 -9.60
C CYS A 628 -51.04 11.28 -8.09
N LEU A 629 -52.22 10.91 -7.59
CA LEU A 629 -52.66 11.12 -6.22
C LEU A 629 -53.00 9.79 -5.53
N SER A 630 -52.80 9.74 -4.22
CA SER A 630 -53.26 8.63 -3.37
C SER A 630 -54.78 8.56 -3.30
N ASN A 631 -55.34 7.36 -3.08
CA ASN A 631 -56.79 7.19 -2.94
C ASN A 631 -57.39 7.93 -1.73
N SER A 632 -56.56 8.31 -0.75
CA SER A 632 -56.92 9.16 0.40
C SER A 632 -56.92 10.67 0.10
N THR A 633 -56.50 11.09 -1.09
CA THR A 633 -56.45 12.48 -1.55
C THR A 633 -57.32 12.67 -2.79
N ILE A 634 -58.51 12.05 -2.78
CA ILE A 634 -59.57 12.22 -3.78
C ILE A 634 -60.81 12.63 -2.98
N CYS A 635 -61.57 13.63 -3.44
CA CYS A 635 -62.79 14.09 -2.77
C CYS A 635 -62.58 14.54 -1.32
N ASN A 636 -61.45 15.18 -1.03
CA ASN A 636 -61.11 15.71 0.29
C ASN A 636 -61.42 17.23 0.42
N ASN A 637 -62.07 17.82 -0.58
CA ASN A 637 -62.35 19.27 -0.70
C ASN A 637 -61.06 20.11 -0.73
N LYS A 638 -59.99 19.59 -1.34
CA LYS A 638 -58.77 20.34 -1.71
C LYS A 638 -58.51 20.16 -3.20
N ASP A 639 -57.79 21.11 -3.79
CA ASP A 639 -57.38 21.05 -5.20
C ASP A 639 -55.98 20.43 -5.30
N ASP A 640 -55.87 19.16 -4.89
CA ASP A 640 -54.60 18.44 -4.85
C ASP A 640 -54.09 18.14 -6.27
N CYS A 641 -54.97 18.07 -7.27
CA CYS A 641 -54.63 18.02 -8.69
C CYS A 641 -54.10 19.36 -9.24
N GLY A 642 -54.59 20.50 -8.74
CA GLY A 642 -54.35 21.83 -9.31
C GLY A 642 -55.24 22.16 -10.54
N ASP A 643 -56.11 21.23 -10.93
CA ASP A 643 -57.11 21.40 -11.99
C ASP A 643 -58.53 20.98 -11.55
N LYS A 644 -58.71 20.61 -10.26
CA LYS A 644 -59.93 20.05 -9.64
C LYS A 644 -60.46 18.74 -10.21
N SER A 645 -59.64 17.89 -10.84
CA SER A 645 -60.11 16.60 -11.38
C SER A 645 -60.42 15.55 -10.30
N ASP A 646 -59.73 15.63 -9.18
CA ASP A 646 -59.97 14.94 -7.90
C ASP A 646 -61.37 15.19 -7.32
N GLU A 647 -61.86 16.44 -7.38
CA GLU A 647 -63.10 16.87 -6.72
C GLU A 647 -64.36 16.82 -7.62
N LYS A 648 -64.24 16.39 -8.90
CA LYS A 648 -65.34 16.49 -9.89
C LYS A 648 -66.29 15.29 -9.97
N ASN A 649 -66.02 14.17 -9.30
CA ASN A 649 -66.81 12.94 -9.47
C ASN A 649 -66.97 12.13 -8.16
N CYS A 650 -67.36 12.81 -7.09
CA CYS A 650 -67.33 12.31 -5.71
C CYS A 650 -68.57 11.50 -5.28
N THR A 651 -69.01 10.57 -6.11
CA THR A 651 -70.28 9.82 -5.95
C THR A 651 -70.35 8.89 -4.72
N TRP A 652 -69.24 8.69 -4.01
CA TRP A 652 -69.13 7.77 -2.87
C TRP A 652 -69.28 8.45 -1.49
N LEU A 653 -69.08 9.77 -1.39
CA LEU A 653 -69.07 10.47 -0.09
C LEU A 653 -70.46 10.80 0.46
N GLU A 654 -71.43 11.13 -0.39
CA GLU A 654 -72.80 11.46 0.06
C GLU A 654 -73.59 10.24 0.56
N ASN A 655 -73.17 9.01 0.24
CA ASN A 655 -73.98 7.81 0.45
C ASN A 655 -73.61 6.99 1.70
N GLU A 656 -72.46 7.24 2.33
CA GLU A 656 -71.97 6.39 3.44
C GLU A 656 -71.80 7.08 4.79
N PHE A 657 -71.71 8.42 4.90
CA PHE A 657 -71.49 9.07 6.20
C PHE A 657 -72.66 8.83 7.17
N LYS A 658 -72.41 8.09 8.27
CA LYS A 658 -73.42 7.71 9.28
C LYS A 658 -72.82 7.84 10.68
N ILE A 659 -73.66 8.13 11.68
CA ILE A 659 -73.22 8.26 13.07
C ILE A 659 -74.14 7.48 14.03
N LYS A 660 -73.63 7.12 15.20
CA LYS A 660 -74.38 6.47 16.30
C LYS A 660 -73.77 6.82 17.66
N LEU A 661 -74.55 6.64 18.73
CA LEU A 661 -74.06 6.72 20.12
C LEU A 661 -73.76 5.32 20.65
N ILE A 662 -72.70 5.20 21.46
CA ILE A 662 -72.29 3.96 22.15
C ILE A 662 -71.93 4.24 23.62
N GLY A 663 -71.96 3.20 24.47
CA GLY A 663 -71.37 3.25 25.81
C GLY A 663 -72.24 3.77 26.96
N SER A 664 -73.51 4.13 26.71
CA SER A 664 -74.54 4.32 27.76
C SER A 664 -75.75 3.40 27.53
N ASN A 665 -76.54 3.21 28.59
CA ASN A 665 -77.81 2.48 28.58
C ASN A 665 -79.01 3.38 28.24
N VAL A 666 -78.81 4.68 28.02
CA VAL A 666 -79.86 5.64 27.64
C VAL A 666 -79.66 6.07 26.19
N THR A 667 -80.72 6.13 25.39
CA THR A 667 -80.61 6.29 23.92
C THR A 667 -80.11 7.67 23.46
N ASN A 668 -80.20 8.69 24.30
CA ASN A 668 -79.87 10.08 23.99
C ASN A 668 -78.53 10.57 24.61
N GLU A 669 -77.69 9.67 25.12
CA GLU A 669 -76.31 9.98 25.52
C GLU A 669 -75.33 8.84 25.20
N GLY A 670 -74.06 9.18 25.04
CA GLY A 670 -73.00 8.21 24.75
C GLY A 670 -71.77 8.86 24.10
N THR A 671 -70.76 8.04 23.80
CA THR A 671 -69.65 8.41 22.91
C THR A 671 -70.14 8.35 21.46
N ILE A 672 -69.75 9.32 20.63
CA ILE A 672 -70.10 9.35 19.20
C ILE A 672 -69.15 8.41 18.43
N GLN A 673 -69.70 7.50 17.64
CA GLN A 673 -68.97 6.72 16.64
C GLN A 673 -69.47 7.08 15.23
N VAL A 674 -68.55 7.22 14.29
CA VAL A 674 -68.77 7.65 12.90
C VAL A 674 -68.43 6.49 11.95
N PHE A 675 -69.19 6.36 10.86
CA PHE A 675 -68.89 5.48 9.74
C PHE A 675 -68.40 6.33 8.56
N ALA A 676 -67.18 6.07 8.10
CA ALA A 676 -66.57 6.72 6.95
C ALA A 676 -65.54 5.77 6.31
N GLY A 677 -65.42 5.79 4.98
CA GLY A 677 -64.47 4.92 4.26
C GLY A 677 -64.67 3.43 4.55
N GLY A 678 -65.93 2.97 4.64
CA GLY A 678 -66.29 1.58 4.91
C GLY A 678 -66.08 1.07 6.35
N ASN A 679 -65.59 1.89 7.29
CA ASN A 679 -65.28 1.47 8.66
C ASN A 679 -65.94 2.35 9.74
N TRP A 680 -66.16 1.79 10.93
CA TRP A 680 -66.66 2.52 12.10
C TRP A 680 -65.50 2.91 13.03
N GLY A 681 -65.47 4.15 13.51
CA GLY A 681 -64.44 4.64 14.43
C GLY A 681 -64.83 5.90 15.19
N LEU A 682 -63.97 6.33 16.10
CA LEU A 682 -64.24 7.40 17.07
C LEU A 682 -63.82 8.77 16.55
N ILE A 683 -64.39 9.82 17.14
CA ILE A 683 -63.86 11.19 17.06
C ILE A 683 -62.91 11.39 18.24
N CYS A 684 -61.71 11.89 18.00
CA CYS A 684 -60.79 12.36 19.04
C CYS A 684 -60.64 13.87 18.86
N ASP A 685 -61.22 14.68 19.73
CA ASP A 685 -61.26 16.15 19.58
C ASP A 685 -61.32 16.78 20.97
N ASP A 686 -60.37 17.65 21.31
CA ASP A 686 -60.26 18.31 22.61
C ASP A 686 -61.12 19.59 22.72
N GLN A 687 -61.48 20.18 21.58
CA GLN A 687 -62.28 21.40 21.48
C GLN A 687 -63.77 21.15 21.25
N PHE A 688 -64.17 19.94 20.82
CA PHE A 688 -65.53 19.51 20.48
C PHE A 688 -66.62 20.20 21.31
N ASP A 689 -67.36 21.11 20.67
CA ASP A 689 -68.23 22.07 21.36
C ASP A 689 -69.73 21.72 21.23
N LEU A 690 -70.58 22.56 21.81
CA LEU A 690 -72.04 22.40 21.72
C LEU A 690 -72.59 22.55 20.29
N LYS A 691 -71.91 23.25 19.38
CA LYS A 691 -72.32 23.37 17.97
C LYS A 691 -72.04 22.07 17.21
N ALA A 692 -70.91 21.42 17.48
CA ALA A 692 -70.60 20.10 16.95
C ALA A 692 -71.54 19.02 17.50
N ALA A 693 -71.84 19.08 18.80
CA ALA A 693 -72.83 18.20 19.41
C ALA A 693 -74.26 18.43 18.89
N ASP A 694 -74.67 19.69 18.65
CA ASP A 694 -75.95 20.03 18.02
C ASP A 694 -76.13 19.36 16.66
N VAL A 695 -75.10 19.45 15.80
CA VAL A 695 -75.11 18.83 14.47
C VAL A 695 -75.15 17.30 14.58
N ALA A 696 -74.41 16.70 15.51
CA ALA A 696 -74.46 15.27 15.76
C ALA A 696 -75.85 14.82 16.26
N CYS A 697 -76.44 15.54 17.22
CA CYS A 697 -77.80 15.26 17.72
C CYS A 697 -78.85 15.37 16.61
N ARG A 698 -78.79 16.39 15.75
CA ARG A 698 -79.72 16.54 14.61
C ARG A 698 -79.58 15.40 13.60
N ASN A 699 -78.36 14.98 13.28
CA ASN A 699 -78.10 13.83 12.40
C ASN A 699 -78.59 12.49 12.98
N LEU A 700 -78.69 12.38 14.31
CA LEU A 700 -79.32 11.25 15.01
C LEU A 700 -80.86 11.37 15.14
N GLY A 701 -81.46 12.43 14.60
CA GLY A 701 -82.91 12.70 14.66
C GLY A 701 -83.37 13.54 15.86
N TYR A 702 -82.46 13.94 16.77
CA TYR A 702 -82.76 14.82 17.90
C TYR A 702 -82.78 16.29 17.43
N SER A 703 -83.93 16.73 16.91
CA SER A 703 -84.14 18.08 16.35
C SER A 703 -83.84 19.24 17.29
N LEU A 704 -83.90 19.02 18.61
CA LEU A 704 -83.61 20.03 19.64
C LEU A 704 -82.11 20.25 19.91
N GLY A 705 -81.21 19.47 19.29
CA GLY A 705 -79.77 19.60 19.52
C GLY A 705 -79.27 18.95 20.80
N ALA A 706 -78.12 19.41 21.30
CA ALA A 706 -77.39 18.82 22.41
C ALA A 706 -77.52 19.64 23.71
N VAL A 707 -77.82 18.99 24.83
CA VAL A 707 -77.97 19.64 26.14
C VAL A 707 -76.63 19.79 26.88
N GLN A 708 -75.69 18.86 26.68
CA GLN A 708 -74.39 18.85 27.36
C GLN A 708 -73.33 18.14 26.51
N VAL A 709 -72.07 18.58 26.60
CA VAL A 709 -70.90 17.90 26.05
C VAL A 709 -69.93 17.56 27.17
N LYS A 710 -69.40 16.33 27.17
CA LYS A 710 -68.35 15.86 28.08
C LYS A 710 -67.02 15.75 27.30
N ARG A 711 -66.28 16.86 27.21
CA ARG A 711 -64.93 16.90 26.62
C ARG A 711 -63.93 16.13 27.49
N HIS A 712 -62.81 15.69 26.91
CA HIS A 712 -61.73 14.95 27.61
C HIS A 712 -62.20 13.64 28.30
N ALA A 713 -63.27 13.02 27.81
CA ALA A 713 -63.80 11.78 28.34
C ALA A 713 -63.28 10.57 27.53
N LEU A 714 -62.68 9.58 28.22
CA LEU A 714 -62.40 8.28 27.61
C LEU A 714 -63.72 7.54 27.30
N PRO A 715 -63.76 6.69 26.25
CA PRO A 715 -64.92 5.85 25.98
C PRO A 715 -65.30 4.98 27.19
N SER A 716 -66.60 4.75 27.35
CA SER A 716 -67.13 3.82 28.36
C SER A 716 -66.44 2.45 28.23
N SER A 717 -66.02 1.87 29.36
CA SER A 717 -65.21 0.62 29.41
C SER A 717 -65.93 -0.65 28.94
N SER A 718 -67.11 -0.50 28.35
CA SER A 718 -67.83 -1.50 27.55
C SER A 718 -67.37 -1.58 26.09
N VAL A 719 -66.64 -0.58 25.59
CA VAL A 719 -66.09 -0.55 24.22
C VAL A 719 -64.72 -1.22 24.19
N ALA A 720 -64.70 -2.53 23.91
CA ALA A 720 -63.49 -3.34 24.00
C ALA A 720 -62.52 -3.11 22.83
N ASN A 721 -61.29 -2.73 23.17
CA ASN A 721 -60.02 -2.92 22.43
C ASN A 721 -59.86 -2.35 21.00
N ASP A 722 -60.91 -1.85 20.36
CA ASP A 722 -60.78 -1.14 19.06
C ASP A 722 -60.86 0.38 19.29
N HIS A 723 -59.70 1.04 19.17
CA HIS A 723 -59.53 2.49 19.32
C HIS A 723 -59.11 3.12 17.99
N THR A 724 -59.76 2.69 16.90
CA THR A 724 -59.69 3.36 15.60
C THR A 724 -60.37 4.74 15.67
N PHE A 725 -59.56 5.79 15.73
CA PHE A 725 -60.02 7.18 15.55
C PHE A 725 -60.07 7.50 14.05
N LEU A 726 -61.16 8.12 13.59
CA LEU A 726 -61.38 8.46 12.17
C LEU A 726 -61.46 9.98 11.92
N LEU A 727 -61.70 10.79 12.95
CA LEU A 727 -61.83 12.24 12.86
C LEU A 727 -61.16 12.93 14.05
N ASP A 728 -60.63 14.11 13.78
CA ASP A 728 -59.94 15.04 14.69
C ASP A 728 -60.28 16.49 14.26
N ASP A 729 -60.05 17.50 15.10
CA ASP A 729 -60.33 18.93 14.86
C ASP A 729 -61.73 19.22 14.23
N VAL A 730 -62.84 18.77 14.85
CA VAL A 730 -64.17 18.77 14.21
C VAL A 730 -64.95 20.09 14.41
N GLU A 731 -64.54 21.14 13.68
CA GLU A 731 -65.29 22.41 13.68
C GLU A 731 -66.65 22.30 12.95
N CYS A 732 -67.73 22.61 13.67
CA CYS A 732 -69.10 22.62 13.16
C CYS A 732 -69.75 24.01 13.27
N THR A 733 -70.48 24.42 12.23
CA THR A 733 -71.16 25.72 12.19
C THR A 733 -72.48 25.79 12.98
N GLY A 734 -72.93 24.68 13.58
CA GLY A 734 -74.13 24.61 14.42
C GLY A 734 -75.47 24.69 13.66
N ARG A 735 -75.47 24.47 12.35
CA ARG A 735 -76.67 24.43 11.49
C ARG A 735 -77.04 22.99 11.17
#